data_AF-A0A061BDU8-F1
#
_entry.id   AF-A0A061BDU8-F1
#
_cell.length_a   1.000
_cell.length_b   1.000
_cell.length_c   1.000
_cell.angle_alpha   90.00
_cell.angle_beta   90.00
_cell.angle_gamma   90.00
#
_symmetry.space_group_name_H-M   'P 1'
#
loop_
_entity.id
_entity.type
_entity.pdbx_description
1 polymer ?
#
loop_
_entity_poly.entity_id
_entity_poly.type
_entity_poly.pdbx_seq_one_letter_code
_entity_poly.pdbx_strand_id
1 'polypeptide(L)'
;MLDHCSILTQGGLVLWERSFTPSASPFDTLIREALIEQRSTSTTTTTAEGAVSRWDKDAHSLLWLLANDLDLVFCVAYQRILSLPYVADLLEAIRKAFLKAYRETVEAIVESTRGKDVLVLGGAGGGKAAFGLFGQKGWQKVFAGWDETFNRILRDFEANAAKNKKTTRSRTAAVADSPSSSPGDSEATTPSLASPSAGETLDAQTIARNIAALKARQKAAQKGKAGGRRSMTPGGTESEGGGSESDATPTKPRTRKAATKWSDSPITEADLAAYDYSSDAPGSPAAPGTPQKEVEVDTKALVDRGAMGKRDAKSGLYEVAEYAVGAGSDDEDEDDAVASTAQGATSALGSFFSRLSLSPRALTAADLAPILSAMQQHLMSKNVAKDIAEQVVQSVGKSLEGKKVSSGSGLFGGGAGKKAVREAMHDALVRILTPKTSTDLLLEIQRKRSASNAKGAVADPYAITFVGVNGVGKSTNLSKVAFWLLQNRLRVLIAACDTFRSGAVEQLRVHVRNLGKLEEELEGEGAAKRVELFEKGYGKDAAGIAKDALAYAKQQGFDVVLIDTAGRMQDNEPLMRALAKLIAVNQPDKIIFVGEALVGNEAVDQLTKFNRALRDFSGSAGVRSSAGAAAGEGRGVDGMILTKFDTIDDKVGAALSMTYVTGQPIYFVGTGQTYSDLRMLRVGHIVQALLQD
;
A
#
# COMPACT_ATOMS: atom_id res chain seq x y z
N MET A 1 13.85 -34.13 -3.91
CA MET A 1 13.66 -34.40 -2.48
C MET A 1 12.88 -33.23 -1.92
N LEU A 2 11.93 -33.52 -1.02
CA LEU A 2 11.26 -32.48 -0.24
C LEU A 2 12.23 -31.94 0.80
N ASP A 3 12.09 -30.68 1.18
CA ASP A 3 12.92 -30.08 2.22
C ASP A 3 12.20 -30.06 3.57
N HIS A 4 10.89 -29.77 3.56
CA HIS A 4 10.06 -29.70 4.76
C HIS A 4 8.59 -30.07 4.48
N CYS A 5 7.93 -30.69 5.44
CA CYS A 5 6.49 -30.94 5.45
C CYS A 5 5.94 -30.70 6.86
N SER A 6 4.82 -29.99 6.99
CA SER A 6 4.20 -29.72 8.28
C SER A 6 2.68 -29.68 8.22
N ILE A 7 2.06 -30.00 9.36
CA ILE A 7 0.64 -29.92 9.62
C ILE A 7 0.48 -29.04 10.86
N LEU A 8 -0.18 -27.90 10.68
CA LEU A 8 -0.33 -26.89 11.71
C LEU A 8 -1.77 -26.38 11.75
N THR A 9 -2.19 -25.86 12.90
CA THR A 9 -3.47 -25.17 13.01
C THR A 9 -3.36 -23.76 12.42
N GLN A 10 -4.47 -23.15 12.00
CA GLN A 10 -4.51 -21.75 11.57
C GLN A 10 -4.05 -20.78 12.68
N GLY A 11 -4.14 -21.19 13.95
CA GLY A 11 -3.60 -20.46 15.10
C GLY A 11 -2.07 -20.59 15.30
N GLY A 12 -1.37 -21.33 14.43
CA GLY A 12 0.09 -21.48 14.47
C GLY A 12 0.61 -22.61 15.35
N LEU A 13 -0.26 -23.42 15.98
CA LEU A 13 0.14 -24.63 16.70
C LEU A 13 0.58 -25.71 15.69
N VAL A 14 1.83 -26.17 15.77
CA VAL A 14 2.36 -27.26 14.95
C VAL A 14 1.94 -28.60 15.54
N LEU A 15 1.15 -29.37 14.80
CA LEU A 15 0.69 -30.70 15.21
C LEU A 15 1.68 -31.80 14.81
N TRP A 16 2.27 -31.65 13.62
CA TRP A 16 3.30 -32.55 13.12
C TRP A 16 4.21 -31.81 12.14
N GLU A 17 5.50 -32.14 12.14
CA GLU A 17 6.44 -31.60 11.18
C GLU A 17 7.52 -32.63 10.87
N ARG A 18 8.10 -32.49 9.68
CA ARG A 18 9.26 -33.27 9.26
C ARG A 18 10.14 -32.46 8.34
N SER A 19 11.39 -32.27 8.79
CA SER A 19 12.44 -31.65 8.01
C SER A 19 13.36 -32.72 7.43
N PHE A 20 13.69 -32.58 6.15
CA PHE A 20 14.59 -33.48 5.42
C PHE A 20 15.96 -32.84 5.18
N THR A 21 16.14 -31.59 5.61
CA THR A 21 17.41 -30.85 5.55
C THR A 21 17.91 -30.54 6.97
N PRO A 22 19.24 -30.55 7.19
CA PRO A 22 19.84 -30.35 8.51
C PRO A 22 20.00 -28.89 8.95
N SER A 23 19.65 -27.89 8.12
CA SER A 23 19.82 -26.46 8.45
C SER A 23 18.62 -25.88 9.20
N ALA A 24 18.85 -24.85 10.02
CA ALA A 24 17.80 -24.06 10.68
C ALA A 24 16.76 -23.57 9.65
N SER A 25 15.48 -23.88 9.91
CA SER A 25 14.32 -23.76 9.01
C SER A 25 14.18 -22.33 8.43
N PRO A 26 14.52 -22.09 7.14
CA PRO A 26 14.01 -20.90 6.44
C PRO A 26 12.48 -20.99 6.25
N PHE A 27 11.89 -22.16 6.52
CA PHE A 27 10.51 -22.49 6.25
C PHE A 27 9.55 -21.88 7.27
N ASP A 28 9.97 -21.59 8.51
CA ASP A 28 9.10 -20.92 9.47
C ASP A 28 8.80 -19.48 9.02
N THR A 29 9.82 -18.79 8.52
CA THR A 29 9.70 -17.48 7.88
C THR A 29 8.87 -17.58 6.61
N LEU A 30 9.12 -18.61 5.79
CA LEU A 30 8.43 -18.79 4.51
C LEU A 30 6.94 -19.16 4.71
N ILE A 31 6.61 -19.96 5.72
CA ILE A 31 5.25 -20.32 6.14
C ILE A 31 4.57 -19.10 6.76
N ARG A 32 5.25 -18.34 7.62
CA ARG A 32 4.74 -17.07 8.15
C ARG A 32 4.43 -16.08 7.03
N GLU A 33 5.34 -15.90 6.09
CA GLU A 33 5.15 -15.03 4.93
C GLU A 33 4.00 -15.51 4.03
N ALA A 34 3.92 -16.81 3.72
CA ALA A 34 2.89 -17.33 2.84
C ALA A 34 1.50 -17.38 3.46
N LEU A 35 1.38 -17.86 4.71
CA LEU A 35 0.09 -18.12 5.36
C LEU A 35 -0.45 -16.90 6.12
N ILE A 36 0.43 -16.14 6.79
CA ILE A 36 0.00 -15.01 7.63
C ILE A 36 -0.07 -13.72 6.81
N GLU A 37 0.81 -13.54 5.82
CA GLU A 37 0.87 -12.29 5.05
C GLU A 37 -0.06 -12.23 3.83
N GLN A 38 -0.69 -13.36 3.43
CA GLN A 38 -1.62 -13.48 2.29
C GLN A 38 -1.35 -12.47 1.16
N ARG A 39 -0.13 -12.49 0.60
CA ARG A 39 0.20 -11.62 -0.53
C ARG A 39 -0.26 -12.24 -1.85
N SER A 40 -0.69 -11.35 -2.73
CA SER A 40 -1.38 -11.51 -4.02
C SER A 40 -0.63 -12.27 -5.13
N THR A 41 0.42 -13.04 -4.80
CA THR A 41 1.20 -13.82 -5.77
C THR A 41 1.10 -15.34 -5.56
N SER A 42 0.16 -15.81 -4.74
CA SER A 42 -0.11 -17.25 -4.64
C SER A 42 -0.76 -17.76 -5.93
N THR A 43 -0.04 -18.59 -6.67
CA THR A 43 -0.58 -19.28 -7.85
C THR A 43 -1.33 -20.52 -7.39
N THR A 44 -2.52 -20.76 -7.94
CA THR A 44 -3.25 -22.00 -7.67
C THR A 44 -2.80 -23.07 -8.67
N THR A 45 -2.31 -24.20 -8.17
CA THR A 45 -2.02 -25.39 -8.97
C THR A 45 -3.21 -26.34 -8.86
N THR A 46 -3.79 -26.74 -9.98
CA THR A 46 -4.91 -27.70 -10.01
C THR A 46 -4.39 -29.13 -9.94
N THR A 47 -4.97 -29.92 -9.04
CA THR A 47 -4.83 -31.38 -8.97
C THR A 47 -6.09 -32.04 -9.51
N ALA A 48 -6.10 -33.37 -9.63
CA ALA A 48 -7.28 -34.12 -10.03
C ALA A 48 -8.48 -33.95 -9.07
N GLU A 49 -8.25 -33.51 -7.82
CA GLU A 49 -9.25 -33.52 -6.75
C GLU A 49 -9.43 -32.17 -6.04
N GLY A 50 -8.65 -31.15 -6.39
CA GLY A 50 -8.75 -29.83 -5.76
C GLY A 50 -7.67 -28.81 -6.18
N ALA A 51 -7.79 -27.60 -5.63
CA ALA A 51 -6.88 -26.49 -5.84
C ALA A 51 -5.82 -26.42 -4.72
N VAL A 52 -4.54 -26.58 -5.06
CA VAL A 52 -3.42 -26.42 -4.13
C VAL A 52 -2.83 -25.02 -4.29
N SER A 53 -2.66 -24.31 -3.18
CA SER A 53 -2.03 -22.99 -3.23
C SER A 53 -0.52 -23.14 -3.28
N ARG A 54 0.14 -22.35 -4.14
CA ARG A 54 1.59 -22.37 -4.33
C ARG A 54 2.16 -20.96 -4.25
N TRP A 55 3.30 -20.83 -3.58
CA TRP A 55 4.07 -19.61 -3.52
C TRP A 55 5.55 -19.91 -3.72
N ASP A 56 6.20 -19.12 -4.59
CA ASP A 56 7.60 -19.27 -4.93
C ASP A 56 8.38 -18.07 -4.38
N LYS A 57 9.43 -18.33 -3.58
CA LYS A 57 10.34 -17.31 -3.05
C LYS A 57 11.79 -17.78 -3.18
N ASP A 58 12.61 -16.94 -3.81
CA ASP A 58 14.02 -17.21 -4.10
C ASP A 58 14.24 -18.56 -4.83
N ALA A 59 14.88 -19.51 -4.15
CA ALA A 59 15.18 -20.85 -4.63
C ALA A 59 14.19 -21.92 -4.15
N HIS A 60 13.15 -21.55 -3.40
CA HIS A 60 12.20 -22.48 -2.78
C HIS A 60 10.76 -22.24 -3.26
N SER A 61 9.97 -23.32 -3.20
CA SER A 61 8.54 -23.34 -3.47
C SER A 61 7.82 -23.90 -2.25
N LEU A 62 6.74 -23.26 -1.83
CA LEU A 62 5.83 -23.73 -0.78
C LEU A 62 4.46 -24.00 -1.37
N LEU A 63 3.94 -25.19 -1.11
CA LEU A 63 2.58 -25.59 -1.41
C LEU A 63 1.81 -25.77 -0.11
N TRP A 64 0.54 -25.36 -0.09
CA TRP A 64 -0.34 -25.60 1.06
C TRP A 64 -1.79 -25.91 0.68
N LEU A 65 -2.44 -26.62 1.58
CA LEU A 65 -3.86 -26.95 1.56
C LEU A 65 -4.51 -26.62 2.91
N LEU A 66 -5.76 -26.15 2.87
CA LEU A 66 -6.54 -25.84 4.05
C LEU A 66 -7.59 -26.94 4.30
N ALA A 67 -7.80 -27.27 5.57
CA ALA A 67 -9.00 -27.97 6.03
C ALA A 67 -9.71 -27.06 7.05
N ASN A 68 -10.51 -26.13 6.53
CA ASN A 68 -11.12 -25.06 7.33
C ASN A 68 -12.17 -25.56 8.32
N ASP A 69 -12.76 -26.74 8.09
CA ASP A 69 -13.69 -27.37 9.04
C ASP A 69 -13.01 -27.72 10.37
N LEU A 70 -11.68 -27.87 10.35
CA LEU A 70 -10.82 -28.25 11.47
C LEU A 70 -9.72 -27.23 11.76
N ASP A 71 -9.79 -26.03 11.18
CA ASP A 71 -8.74 -25.01 11.25
C ASP A 71 -7.31 -25.54 10.99
N LEU A 72 -7.13 -26.48 10.04
CA LEU A 72 -5.81 -27.03 9.71
C LEU A 72 -5.22 -26.46 8.42
N VAL A 73 -3.90 -26.41 8.40
CA VAL A 73 -3.06 -26.11 7.24
C VAL A 73 -2.04 -27.23 7.06
N PHE A 74 -1.96 -27.73 5.84
CA PHE A 74 -0.98 -28.73 5.41
C PHE A 74 0.01 -28.03 4.49
N CYS A 75 1.31 -28.09 4.79
CA CYS A 75 2.35 -27.37 4.07
C CYS A 75 3.47 -28.31 3.62
N VAL A 76 3.96 -28.12 2.39
CA VAL A 76 5.17 -28.77 1.88
C VAL A 76 6.06 -27.73 1.21
N ALA A 77 7.35 -27.73 1.56
CA ALA A 77 8.36 -26.89 0.95
C ALA A 77 9.46 -27.72 0.27
N TYR A 78 9.93 -27.26 -0.89
CA TYR A 78 11.00 -27.89 -1.66
C TYR A 78 11.76 -26.89 -2.54
N GLN A 79 12.98 -27.23 -2.95
CA GLN A 79 13.76 -26.39 -3.88
C GLN A 79 13.11 -26.29 -5.26
N ARG A 80 12.90 -25.06 -5.75
CA ARG A 80 12.24 -24.76 -7.03
C ARG A 80 12.97 -25.34 -8.25
N ILE A 81 14.29 -25.52 -8.17
CA ILE A 81 15.08 -26.16 -9.24
C ILE A 81 14.67 -27.63 -9.46
N LEU A 82 14.06 -28.25 -8.46
CA LEU A 82 13.52 -29.59 -8.55
C LEU A 82 12.09 -29.52 -9.09
N SER A 83 11.90 -29.88 -10.36
CA SER A 83 10.55 -30.08 -10.90
C SER A 83 9.95 -31.36 -10.31
N LEU A 84 9.14 -31.21 -9.26
CA LEU A 84 8.45 -32.30 -8.57
C LEU A 84 6.93 -32.17 -8.83
N PRO A 85 6.41 -32.70 -9.95
CA PRO A 85 5.00 -32.54 -10.32
C PRO A 85 4.03 -33.27 -9.37
N TYR A 86 4.52 -34.28 -8.65
CA TYR A 86 3.71 -35.11 -7.74
C TYR A 86 3.37 -34.41 -6.41
N VAL A 87 3.99 -33.27 -6.09
CA VAL A 87 3.91 -32.69 -4.73
C VAL A 87 2.50 -32.21 -4.40
N ALA A 88 1.78 -31.70 -5.39
CA ALA A 88 0.40 -31.24 -5.22
C ALA A 88 -0.53 -32.41 -4.86
N ASP A 89 -0.44 -33.53 -5.60
CA ASP A 89 -1.23 -34.75 -5.33
C ASP A 89 -0.80 -35.44 -4.03
N LEU A 90 0.49 -35.41 -3.71
CA LEU A 90 1.03 -35.91 -2.45
C LEU A 90 0.43 -35.16 -1.26
N LEU A 91 0.34 -33.83 -1.33
CA LEU A 91 -0.21 -33.01 -0.27
C LEU A 91 -1.70 -33.31 -0.03
N GLU A 92 -2.46 -33.57 -1.09
CA GLU A 92 -3.86 -33.98 -1.03
C GLU A 92 -4.01 -35.38 -0.40
N ALA A 93 -3.16 -36.33 -0.79
CA ALA A 93 -3.13 -37.68 -0.20
C ALA A 93 -2.78 -37.65 1.29
N ILE A 94 -1.82 -36.80 1.68
CA ILE A 94 -1.45 -36.54 3.07
C ILE A 94 -2.66 -36.02 3.85
N ARG A 95 -3.34 -34.98 3.34
CA ARG A 95 -4.54 -34.39 3.96
C ARG A 95 -5.60 -35.47 4.21
N LYS A 96 -5.95 -36.24 3.19
CA LYS A 96 -6.97 -37.30 3.29
C LYS A 96 -6.60 -38.38 4.31
N ALA A 97 -5.36 -38.87 4.25
CA ALA A 97 -4.90 -39.92 5.17
C ALA A 97 -4.88 -39.43 6.62
N PHE A 98 -4.42 -38.20 6.85
CA PHE A 98 -4.37 -37.60 8.18
C PHE A 98 -5.76 -37.42 8.77
N LEU A 99 -6.67 -36.79 8.01
CA LEU A 99 -8.03 -36.55 8.45
C LEU A 99 -8.82 -37.86 8.64
N LYS A 100 -8.57 -38.88 7.83
CA LYS A 100 -9.21 -40.20 8.02
C LYS A 100 -8.78 -40.86 9.34
N ALA A 101 -7.53 -40.68 9.75
CA ALA A 101 -6.97 -41.33 10.95
C ALA A 101 -7.23 -40.54 12.24
N TYR A 102 -7.22 -39.21 12.19
CA TYR A 102 -7.14 -38.36 13.39
C TYR A 102 -8.21 -37.27 13.49
N ARG A 103 -9.28 -37.31 12.67
CA ARG A 103 -10.33 -36.26 12.70
C ARG A 103 -10.87 -35.99 14.11
N GLU A 104 -11.29 -37.02 14.84
CA GLU A 104 -11.89 -36.85 16.18
C GLU A 104 -10.90 -36.21 17.17
N THR A 105 -9.64 -36.66 17.14
CA THR A 105 -8.56 -36.11 17.97
C THR A 105 -8.30 -34.64 17.64
N VAL A 106 -8.28 -34.29 16.36
CA VAL A 106 -8.09 -32.91 15.90
C VAL A 106 -9.28 -32.03 16.30
N GLU A 107 -10.52 -32.52 16.17
CA GLU A 107 -11.73 -31.79 16.59
C GLU A 107 -11.65 -31.45 18.09
N ALA A 108 -11.26 -32.40 18.94
CA ALA A 108 -11.08 -32.17 20.37
C ALA A 108 -9.96 -31.16 20.68
N ILE A 109 -8.84 -31.20 19.94
CA ILE A 109 -7.74 -30.23 20.10
C ILE A 109 -8.21 -28.82 19.75
N VAL A 110 -8.89 -28.66 18.60
CA VAL A 110 -9.37 -27.37 18.08
C VAL A 110 -10.49 -26.79 18.94
N GLU A 111 -11.34 -27.63 19.54
CA GLU A 111 -12.36 -27.18 20.47
C GLU A 111 -11.73 -26.64 21.78
N SER A 112 -10.68 -27.31 22.27
CA SER A 112 -9.94 -26.85 23.44
C SER A 112 -9.13 -25.57 23.20
N THR A 113 -8.62 -25.32 21.97
CA THR A 113 -7.96 -24.05 21.62
C THR A 113 -8.95 -22.87 21.54
N ARG A 114 -10.24 -23.13 21.33
CA ARG A 114 -11.31 -22.12 21.20
C ARG A 114 -11.99 -21.74 22.53
N GLY A 115 -11.53 -22.27 23.66
CA GLY A 115 -11.93 -21.80 25.00
C GLY A 115 -13.11 -22.53 25.66
N LYS A 116 -13.40 -23.78 25.28
CA LYS A 116 -14.30 -24.66 26.06
C LYS A 116 -13.56 -25.94 26.45
N ASP A 117 -13.40 -26.10 27.76
CA ASP A 117 -12.90 -27.26 28.49
C ASP A 117 -11.47 -27.76 28.24
N VAL A 118 -10.87 -28.20 29.35
CA VAL A 118 -9.55 -28.81 29.44
C VAL A 118 -9.55 -30.13 28.66
N LEU A 119 -8.58 -30.30 27.76
CA LEU A 119 -8.23 -31.59 27.14
C LEU A 119 -8.17 -32.70 28.20
N VAL A 120 -9.23 -33.52 28.32
CA VAL A 120 -9.21 -34.79 29.07
C VAL A 120 -8.97 -35.89 28.06
N LEU A 121 -7.70 -36.18 27.77
CA LEU A 121 -7.33 -37.41 27.09
C LEU A 121 -7.43 -38.55 28.09
N GLY A 122 -8.34 -39.50 27.83
CA GLY A 122 -8.69 -40.58 28.73
C GLY A 122 -7.49 -41.37 29.26
N GLY A 123 -7.31 -41.29 30.57
CA GLY A 123 -6.50 -42.16 31.41
C GLY A 123 -6.97 -41.96 32.84
N ALA A 124 -7.27 -43.04 33.55
CA ALA A 124 -7.78 -43.00 34.92
C ALA A 124 -6.82 -42.23 35.84
N GLY A 125 -7.19 -41.00 36.23
CA GLY A 125 -6.44 -40.16 37.16
C GLY A 125 -6.60 -38.67 36.84
N GLY A 126 -7.21 -37.91 37.77
CA GLY A 126 -7.63 -36.52 37.60
C GLY A 126 -6.61 -35.58 36.97
N GLY A 127 -7.05 -34.81 35.97
CA GLY A 127 -6.20 -33.95 35.13
C GLY A 127 -6.26 -32.47 35.49
N LYS A 128 -5.10 -31.89 35.81
CA LYS A 128 -4.83 -30.45 35.69
C LYS A 128 -4.56 -30.07 34.22
N ALA A 129 -4.79 -28.81 33.89
CA ALA A 129 -4.76 -28.22 32.54
C ALA A 129 -3.62 -28.72 31.62
N ALA A 130 -3.99 -29.34 30.51
CA ALA A 130 -3.09 -29.99 29.56
C ALA A 130 -2.33 -29.03 28.61
N PHE A 131 -2.65 -27.74 28.54
CA PHE A 131 -2.03 -26.84 27.55
C PHE A 131 -0.56 -26.50 27.82
N GLY A 132 -0.13 -26.52 29.09
CA GLY A 132 1.22 -26.09 29.48
C GLY A 132 2.32 -27.15 29.39
N LEU A 133 2.00 -28.40 29.00
CA LEU A 133 2.91 -29.55 29.14
C LEU A 133 3.22 -30.30 27.82
N PHE A 134 2.61 -29.93 26.70
CA PHE A 134 2.86 -30.59 25.40
C PHE A 134 3.89 -29.82 24.58
N GLY A 135 5.18 -30.12 24.79
CA GLY A 135 6.22 -29.87 23.77
C GLY A 135 6.07 -30.83 22.57
N GLN A 136 6.95 -30.73 21.57
CA GLN A 136 6.97 -31.57 20.35
C GLN A 136 6.80 -33.08 20.61
N LYS A 137 7.33 -33.58 21.76
CA LYS A 137 7.23 -34.98 22.20
C LYS A 137 5.83 -35.43 22.62
N GLY A 138 4.97 -34.51 23.02
CA GLY A 138 3.59 -34.82 23.40
C GLY A 138 2.72 -35.09 22.18
N TRP A 139 2.85 -34.28 21.13
CA TRP A 139 2.14 -34.47 19.86
C TRP A 139 2.58 -35.75 19.14
N GLN A 140 3.87 -36.12 19.22
CA GLN A 140 4.39 -37.39 18.70
C GLN A 140 3.70 -38.62 19.31
N LYS A 141 3.23 -38.54 20.56
CA LYS A 141 2.46 -39.64 21.18
C LYS A 141 1.01 -39.67 20.70
N VAL A 142 0.40 -38.50 20.51
CA VAL A 142 -0.99 -38.36 20.05
C VAL A 142 -1.14 -38.84 18.60
N PHE A 143 -0.15 -38.54 17.75
CA PHE A 143 -0.12 -38.93 16.34
C PHE A 143 0.83 -40.11 16.07
N ALA A 144 0.96 -41.03 17.03
CA ALA A 144 1.84 -42.19 16.91
C ALA A 144 1.46 -43.05 15.67
N GLY A 145 2.46 -43.43 14.88
CA GLY A 145 2.25 -44.18 13.62
C GLY A 145 1.95 -43.31 12.39
N TRP A 146 1.76 -41.99 12.57
CA TRP A 146 1.64 -41.07 11.44
C TRP A 146 2.91 -41.03 10.58
N ASP A 147 4.10 -41.06 11.20
CA ASP A 147 5.37 -41.05 10.47
C ASP A 147 5.50 -42.22 9.48
N GLU A 148 5.05 -43.41 9.86
CA GLU A 148 5.06 -44.60 9.00
C GLU A 148 4.09 -44.45 7.84
N THR A 149 2.90 -43.94 8.12
CA THR A 149 1.86 -43.70 7.11
C THR A 149 2.33 -42.64 6.10
N PHE A 150 2.86 -41.52 6.58
CA PHE A 150 3.44 -40.47 5.76
C PHE A 150 4.61 -41.00 4.91
N ASN A 151 5.53 -41.78 5.50
CA ASN A 151 6.65 -42.38 4.78
C ASN A 151 6.18 -43.30 3.65
N ARG A 152 5.14 -44.11 3.89
CA ARG A 152 4.56 -44.98 2.87
C ARG A 152 3.99 -44.17 1.71
N ILE A 153 3.16 -43.17 2.00
CA ILE A 153 2.57 -42.29 0.99
C ILE A 153 3.68 -41.61 0.17
N LEU A 154 4.67 -41.02 0.83
CA LEU A 154 5.80 -40.36 0.15
C LEU A 154 6.54 -41.33 -0.78
N ARG A 155 6.87 -42.54 -0.32
CA ARG A 155 7.54 -43.57 -1.13
C ARG A 155 6.72 -43.98 -2.34
N ASP A 156 5.41 -44.14 -2.20
CA ASP A 156 4.53 -44.52 -3.30
C ASP A 156 4.52 -43.45 -4.40
N PHE A 157 4.41 -42.17 -4.02
CA PHE A 157 4.47 -41.06 -4.97
C PHE A 157 5.85 -40.89 -5.61
N GLU A 158 6.93 -41.03 -4.84
CA GLU A 158 8.30 -40.99 -5.38
C GLU A 158 8.57 -42.17 -6.35
N ALA A 159 8.10 -43.37 -6.02
CA ALA A 159 8.22 -44.55 -6.88
C ALA A 159 7.41 -44.39 -8.18
N ASN A 160 6.19 -43.86 -8.10
CA ASN A 160 5.35 -43.59 -9.26
C ASN A 160 5.93 -42.50 -10.16
N ALA A 161 6.47 -41.43 -9.57
CA ALA A 161 7.18 -40.39 -10.31
C ALA A 161 8.45 -40.93 -11.01
N ALA A 162 9.20 -41.80 -10.34
CA ALA A 162 10.37 -42.45 -10.92
C ALA A 162 10.01 -43.41 -12.09
N LYS A 163 8.88 -44.12 -11.99
CA LYS A 163 8.34 -44.97 -13.08
C LYS A 163 7.91 -44.13 -14.29
N ASN A 164 7.21 -43.02 -14.07
CA ASN A 164 6.83 -42.09 -15.14
C ASN A 164 8.05 -41.47 -15.83
N LYS A 165 9.09 -41.10 -15.08
CA LYS A 165 10.34 -40.57 -15.65
C LYS A 165 11.08 -41.61 -16.54
N LYS A 166 10.96 -42.90 -16.23
CA LYS A 166 11.54 -44.00 -17.04
C LYS A 166 10.75 -44.27 -18.33
N THR A 167 9.42 -44.17 -18.30
CA THR A 167 8.55 -44.37 -19.47
C THR A 167 8.58 -43.19 -20.45
N THR A 168 8.73 -41.94 -19.97
CA THR A 168 8.94 -40.79 -20.87
C THR A 168 10.28 -40.89 -21.60
N ARG A 169 11.35 -41.35 -20.91
CA ARG A 169 12.66 -41.60 -21.52
C ARG A 169 12.64 -42.74 -22.56
N SER A 170 11.85 -43.80 -22.35
CA SER A 170 11.75 -44.90 -23.31
C SER A 170 10.96 -44.51 -24.56
N ARG A 171 9.98 -43.62 -24.46
CA ARG A 171 9.24 -43.07 -25.62
C ARG A 171 10.08 -42.13 -26.48
N THR A 172 10.94 -41.29 -25.89
CA THR A 172 11.86 -40.44 -26.66
C THR A 172 12.98 -41.24 -27.33
N ALA A 173 13.36 -42.40 -26.76
CA ALA A 173 14.33 -43.30 -27.39
C ALA A 173 13.72 -44.10 -28.56
N ALA A 174 12.43 -44.45 -28.50
CA ALA A 174 11.75 -45.22 -29.54
C ALA A 174 11.39 -44.41 -30.81
N VAL A 175 11.47 -43.08 -30.78
CA VAL A 175 11.25 -42.21 -31.96
C VAL A 175 12.55 -41.92 -32.71
N ALA A 176 13.71 -42.24 -32.12
CA ALA A 176 15.03 -42.00 -32.72
C ALA A 176 15.52 -43.13 -33.65
N ASP A 177 14.75 -44.22 -33.80
CA ASP A 177 15.18 -45.42 -34.52
C ASP A 177 14.17 -45.78 -35.62
N SER A 178 14.20 -45.00 -36.71
CA SER A 178 13.55 -45.34 -37.98
C SER A 178 14.38 -44.74 -39.12
N PRO A 179 14.87 -45.54 -40.09
CA PRO A 179 15.78 -45.03 -41.11
C PRO A 179 15.03 -44.31 -42.23
N SER A 180 15.67 -43.23 -42.68
CA SER A 180 15.26 -42.30 -43.73
C SER A 180 15.16 -42.93 -45.13
N SER A 181 14.11 -42.56 -45.86
CA SER A 181 14.10 -42.52 -47.32
C SER A 181 13.60 -41.15 -47.81
N SER A 182 14.41 -40.49 -48.64
CA SER A 182 14.06 -39.31 -49.47
C SER A 182 13.68 -39.80 -50.89
N PRO A 183 13.10 -39.02 -51.84
CA PRO A 183 13.01 -37.55 -51.93
C PRO A 183 11.66 -36.98 -52.47
N GLY A 184 11.50 -35.65 -52.52
CA GLY A 184 10.45 -34.98 -53.32
C GLY A 184 10.32 -33.48 -53.06
N ASP A 185 10.68 -32.68 -54.06
CA ASP A 185 10.64 -31.22 -54.13
C ASP A 185 9.27 -30.58 -53.89
N SER A 186 9.22 -29.39 -53.26
CA SER A 186 8.55 -28.19 -53.78
C SER A 186 8.70 -26.96 -52.85
N GLU A 187 8.79 -25.80 -53.49
CA GLU A 187 9.22 -24.48 -53.04
C GLU A 187 8.35 -23.81 -51.96
N ALA A 188 8.96 -22.95 -51.12
CA ALA A 188 8.67 -21.50 -51.04
C ALA A 188 9.34 -20.83 -49.81
N THR A 189 10.53 -20.29 -50.08
CA THR A 189 11.01 -18.94 -49.68
C THR A 189 10.54 -18.29 -48.36
N THR A 190 11.46 -18.27 -47.37
CA THR A 190 11.66 -17.11 -46.46
C THR A 190 13.15 -16.76 -46.41
N PRO A 191 13.57 -15.48 -46.58
CA PRO A 191 14.98 -15.13 -46.66
C PRO A 191 15.61 -14.97 -45.26
N SER A 192 16.73 -15.66 -45.07
CA SER A 192 17.72 -15.42 -44.01
C SER A 192 18.64 -14.27 -44.42
N LEU A 193 18.84 -13.29 -43.55
CA LEU A 193 19.91 -12.30 -43.65
C LEU A 193 20.94 -12.56 -42.55
N ALA A 194 22.18 -12.74 -43.00
CA ALA A 194 23.35 -13.12 -42.24
C ALA A 194 23.84 -12.02 -41.29
N SER A 195 24.49 -12.46 -40.21
CA SER A 195 25.35 -11.65 -39.34
C SER A 195 26.57 -11.13 -40.10
N PRO A 196 26.94 -9.84 -39.99
CA PRO A 196 28.22 -9.36 -40.51
C PRO A 196 29.34 -9.47 -39.46
N SER A 197 30.48 -9.94 -39.93
CA SER A 197 31.78 -9.93 -39.26
C SER A 197 32.33 -8.51 -39.10
N ALA A 198 33.24 -8.37 -38.14
CA ALA A 198 33.92 -7.15 -37.74
C ALA A 198 34.68 -6.44 -38.87
N GLY A 199 34.63 -5.10 -38.84
CA GLY A 199 35.64 -4.23 -39.45
C GLY A 199 35.12 -3.26 -40.50
N GLU A 200 34.31 -2.27 -40.13
CA GLU A 200 34.19 -0.99 -40.86
C GLU A 200 33.57 0.07 -39.94
N THR A 201 34.33 1.13 -39.62
CA THR A 201 33.88 2.25 -38.78
C THR A 201 32.97 3.16 -39.60
N LEU A 202 31.67 3.13 -39.31
CA LEU A 202 30.67 4.01 -39.89
C LEU A 202 30.83 5.44 -39.34
N ASP A 203 31.25 6.36 -40.20
CA ASP A 203 31.54 7.76 -39.89
C ASP A 203 30.27 8.54 -39.47
N ALA A 204 30.41 9.34 -38.40
CA ALA A 204 29.33 10.12 -37.78
C ALA A 204 28.68 11.13 -38.74
N GLN A 205 29.40 11.54 -39.79
CA GLN A 205 28.85 12.42 -40.84
C GLN A 205 27.76 11.73 -41.69
N THR A 206 27.84 10.41 -41.90
CA THR A 206 26.86 9.68 -42.71
C THR A 206 25.54 9.51 -41.96
N ILE A 207 25.61 9.31 -40.63
CA ILE A 207 24.45 9.23 -39.74
C ILE A 207 23.72 10.58 -39.67
N ALA A 208 24.46 11.69 -39.56
CA ALA A 208 23.88 13.04 -39.54
C ALA A 208 23.17 13.39 -40.86
N ARG A 209 23.73 12.98 -42.00
CA ARG A 209 23.14 13.24 -43.33
C ARG A 209 21.83 12.46 -43.55
N ASN A 210 21.78 11.22 -43.07
CA ASN A 210 20.58 10.38 -43.15
C ASN A 210 19.44 10.88 -42.23
N ILE A 211 19.77 11.40 -41.04
CA ILE A 211 18.79 12.02 -40.14
C ILE A 211 18.25 13.35 -40.72
N ALA A 212 19.10 14.15 -41.37
CA ALA A 212 18.68 15.37 -42.05
C ALA A 212 17.75 15.09 -43.25
N ALA A 213 18.03 14.05 -44.03
CA ALA A 213 17.19 13.62 -45.16
C ALA A 213 15.81 13.11 -44.69
N LEU A 214 15.75 12.41 -43.55
CA LEU A 214 14.50 11.95 -42.93
C LEU A 214 13.64 13.12 -42.40
N LYS A 215 14.26 14.11 -41.74
CA LYS A 215 13.55 15.33 -41.31
C LYS A 215 13.05 16.17 -42.48
N ALA A 216 13.80 16.25 -43.57
CA ALA A 216 13.38 16.96 -44.78
C ALA A 216 12.15 16.31 -45.44
N ARG A 217 12.09 14.97 -45.49
CA ARG A 217 10.92 14.24 -45.99
C ARG A 217 9.68 14.38 -45.10
N GLN A 218 9.82 14.42 -43.78
CA GLN A 218 8.70 14.67 -42.86
C GLN A 218 8.15 16.10 -42.98
N LYS A 219 9.02 17.09 -43.21
CA LYS A 219 8.61 18.50 -43.35
C LYS A 219 7.91 18.80 -44.68
N ALA A 220 8.24 18.04 -45.74
CA ALA A 220 7.56 18.13 -47.03
C ALA A 220 6.14 17.53 -47.01
N ALA A 221 5.89 16.52 -46.18
CA ALA A 221 4.57 15.89 -46.05
C ALA A 221 3.55 16.76 -45.29
N GLN A 222 4.00 17.73 -44.48
CA GLN A 222 3.13 18.58 -43.65
C GLN A 222 2.65 19.86 -44.35
N LYS A 223 3.18 20.19 -45.54
CA LYS A 223 2.85 21.42 -46.30
C LYS A 223 1.80 21.22 -47.41
N GLY A 224 1.22 20.03 -47.53
CA GLY A 224 0.29 19.66 -48.62
C GLY A 224 -1.21 19.77 -48.32
N LYS A 225 -1.66 20.56 -47.33
CA LYS A 225 -3.11 20.67 -47.04
C LYS A 225 -3.51 22.00 -46.39
N ALA A 226 -3.80 23.01 -47.21
CA ALA A 226 -4.81 24.06 -46.95
C ALA A 226 -4.85 25.04 -48.13
N GLY A 227 -5.78 24.82 -49.06
CA GLY A 227 -6.13 25.78 -50.11
C GLY A 227 -7.38 26.58 -49.73
N GLY A 228 -7.25 27.91 -49.80
CA GLY A 228 -8.23 28.88 -50.32
C GLY A 228 -9.59 29.08 -49.62
N ARG A 229 -9.78 30.28 -49.04
CA ARG A 229 -10.99 31.10 -49.29
C ARG A 229 -10.74 32.59 -48.96
N ARG A 230 -11.45 33.43 -49.72
CA ARG A 230 -11.17 34.80 -50.12
C ARG A 230 -11.42 35.87 -49.06
N SER A 231 -10.68 36.97 -49.25
CA SER A 231 -10.80 38.31 -48.68
C SER A 231 -12.13 39.01 -49.01
N MET A 232 -12.61 39.82 -48.06
CA MET A 232 -13.35 41.08 -48.26
C MET A 232 -13.10 41.99 -47.05
N THR A 233 -12.48 43.15 -47.28
CA THR A 233 -12.40 44.32 -46.37
C THR A 233 -13.74 45.08 -46.39
N PRO A 234 -14.08 45.89 -45.36
CA PRO A 234 -13.66 47.31 -45.31
C PRO A 234 -13.25 47.72 -43.87
N GLY A 235 -12.39 48.71 -43.63
CA GLY A 235 -12.47 50.11 -44.03
C GLY A 235 -12.75 50.93 -42.76
N GLY A 236 -11.76 51.68 -42.28
CA GLY A 236 -11.85 52.45 -41.03
C GLY A 236 -12.53 53.81 -41.19
N THR A 237 -12.93 54.38 -40.06
CA THR A 237 -13.16 55.82 -39.86
C THR A 237 -12.96 56.16 -38.38
N GLU A 238 -12.18 57.20 -38.14
CA GLU A 238 -12.07 57.91 -36.87
C GLU A 238 -13.32 58.79 -36.65
N SER A 239 -13.72 58.99 -35.39
CA SER A 239 -14.57 60.12 -34.98
C SER A 239 -14.37 60.40 -33.49
N GLU A 240 -14.05 61.65 -33.20
CA GLU A 240 -14.02 62.29 -31.90
C GLU A 240 -15.41 62.32 -31.22
N GLY A 241 -15.40 62.54 -29.89
CA GLY A 241 -16.40 63.39 -29.24
C GLY A 241 -17.07 62.82 -27.98
N GLY A 242 -16.99 63.58 -26.89
CA GLY A 242 -18.09 63.70 -25.93
C GLY A 242 -17.78 63.24 -24.50
N GLY A 243 -17.45 64.20 -23.63
CA GLY A 243 -17.34 63.99 -22.19
C GLY A 243 -18.69 63.89 -21.45
N SER A 244 -18.63 63.44 -20.21
CA SER A 244 -19.56 63.82 -19.14
C SER A 244 -18.91 63.52 -17.79
N GLU A 245 -18.66 64.59 -17.03
CA GLU A 245 -18.34 64.55 -15.61
C GLU A 245 -19.58 64.12 -14.81
N SER A 246 -19.39 63.26 -13.81
CA SER A 246 -20.18 63.34 -12.58
C SER A 246 -19.33 62.92 -11.38
N ASP A 247 -19.46 63.75 -10.36
CA ASP A 247 -18.78 63.83 -9.07
C ASP A 247 -19.27 62.74 -8.10
N ALA A 248 -18.34 62.07 -7.39
CA ALA A 248 -18.58 61.42 -6.09
C ALA A 248 -17.29 60.88 -5.43
N THR A 249 -16.85 61.57 -4.36
CA THR A 249 -16.18 61.11 -3.12
C THR A 249 -14.96 60.14 -3.17
N PRO A 250 -13.82 60.44 -2.49
CA PRO A 250 -12.63 59.61 -2.54
C PRO A 250 -12.72 58.43 -1.54
N THR A 251 -13.16 57.27 -2.00
CA THR A 251 -12.87 56.01 -1.29
C THR A 251 -11.45 55.57 -1.59
N LYS A 252 -10.66 55.31 -0.53
CA LYS A 252 -9.27 54.78 -0.59
C LYS A 252 -9.11 53.74 -1.71
N PRO A 253 -8.06 53.82 -2.54
CA PRO A 253 -7.84 52.82 -3.58
C PRO A 253 -7.51 51.48 -2.90
N ARG A 254 -8.41 50.49 -3.06
CA ARG A 254 -8.05 49.08 -2.85
C ARG A 254 -6.91 48.79 -3.81
N THR A 255 -5.80 48.26 -3.31
CA THR A 255 -4.69 47.75 -4.11
C THR A 255 -5.25 46.78 -5.15
N ARG A 256 -5.41 47.24 -6.40
CA ARG A 256 -5.84 46.39 -7.50
C ARG A 256 -4.74 45.35 -7.70
N LYS A 257 -5.08 44.06 -7.52
CA LYS A 257 -4.23 42.95 -7.99
C LYS A 257 -3.86 43.26 -9.44
N ALA A 258 -2.57 43.25 -9.77
CA ALA A 258 -2.10 43.46 -11.13
C ALA A 258 -2.85 42.47 -12.04
N ALA A 259 -3.52 42.99 -13.07
CA ALA A 259 -4.25 42.15 -14.01
C ALA A 259 -3.26 41.21 -14.69
N THR A 260 -3.59 39.91 -14.71
CA THR A 260 -2.78 38.88 -15.36
C THR A 260 -2.59 39.24 -16.84
N LYS A 261 -1.35 39.50 -17.27
CA LYS A 261 -1.03 39.72 -18.69
C LYS A 261 -1.09 38.37 -19.41
N TRP A 262 -2.13 38.14 -20.21
CA TRP A 262 -2.29 36.97 -21.07
C TRP A 262 -1.68 37.19 -22.47
N SER A 263 -0.50 37.81 -22.56
CA SER A 263 0.18 38.07 -23.84
C SER A 263 1.32 37.07 -24.09
N ASP A 264 1.54 36.67 -25.35
CA ASP A 264 2.67 35.81 -25.81
C ASP A 264 4.07 36.46 -25.65
N SER A 265 4.18 37.55 -24.89
CA SER A 265 5.46 38.19 -24.60
C SER A 265 6.20 37.42 -23.50
N PRO A 266 7.54 37.26 -23.61
CA PRO A 266 8.34 36.62 -22.58
C PRO A 266 8.17 37.36 -21.25
N ILE A 267 7.86 36.61 -20.20
CA ILE A 267 7.66 37.12 -18.84
C ILE A 267 8.99 37.73 -18.37
N THR A 268 8.97 39.00 -17.96
CA THR A 268 10.16 39.67 -17.43
C THR A 268 10.40 39.29 -15.97
N GLU A 269 11.63 39.47 -15.48
CA GLU A 269 11.97 39.28 -14.06
C GLU A 269 11.14 40.19 -13.14
N ALA A 270 10.81 41.40 -13.61
CA ALA A 270 9.91 42.32 -12.92
C ALA A 270 8.46 41.82 -12.87
N ASP A 271 7.97 41.19 -13.95
CA ASP A 271 6.64 40.57 -13.93
C ASP A 271 6.63 39.38 -12.95
N LEU A 272 7.67 38.55 -12.91
CA LEU A 272 7.79 37.44 -11.93
C LEU A 272 7.80 37.96 -10.48
N ALA A 273 8.59 39.02 -10.21
CA ALA A 273 8.63 39.65 -8.89
C ALA A 273 7.26 40.24 -8.48
N ALA A 274 6.48 40.77 -9.44
CA ALA A 274 5.16 41.31 -9.16
C ALA A 274 4.11 40.24 -8.77
N TYR A 275 4.34 38.98 -9.13
CA TYR A 275 3.51 37.84 -8.74
C TYR A 275 4.08 37.03 -7.57
N ASP A 276 5.26 37.38 -7.06
CA ASP A 276 5.83 36.77 -5.88
C ASP A 276 5.26 37.40 -4.60
N TYR A 277 4.32 36.69 -3.96
CA TYR A 277 3.72 37.08 -2.67
C TYR A 277 4.45 36.48 -1.46
N SER A 278 5.58 35.82 -1.69
CA SER A 278 6.32 35.09 -0.66
C SER A 278 7.46 35.89 -0.03
N SER A 279 7.89 36.98 -0.68
CA SER A 279 8.86 37.93 -0.14
C SER A 279 8.16 39.13 0.51
N ASP A 280 8.77 39.70 1.56
CA ASP A 280 8.32 40.95 2.19
C ASP A 280 8.75 42.19 1.38
N ALA A 281 9.15 42.00 0.12
CA ALA A 281 9.70 43.06 -0.71
C ALA A 281 8.58 44.03 -1.17
N PRO A 282 8.84 45.34 -1.09
CA PRO A 282 7.81 46.35 -1.30
C PRO A 282 7.46 46.45 -2.79
N GLY A 283 6.16 46.35 -3.09
CA GLY A 283 5.62 47.04 -4.25
C GLY A 283 5.88 48.54 -4.08
N SER A 284 6.80 49.08 -4.89
CA SER A 284 7.28 50.48 -4.95
C SER A 284 8.25 50.94 -3.85
N PRO A 285 9.29 51.74 -4.19
CA PRO A 285 10.24 52.26 -3.23
C PRO A 285 9.52 53.18 -2.24
N ALA A 286 9.38 52.73 -1.00
CA ALA A 286 8.89 53.57 0.08
C ALA A 286 9.98 54.58 0.46
N ALA A 287 9.58 55.84 0.69
CA ALA A 287 10.50 56.90 1.11
C ALA A 287 11.21 56.51 2.42
N PRO A 288 12.50 56.91 2.61
CA PRO A 288 13.26 56.58 3.81
C PRO A 288 12.52 57.03 5.06
N GLY A 289 12.26 56.11 6.00
CA GLY A 289 11.61 56.40 7.29
C GLY A 289 10.16 55.93 7.45
N THR A 290 9.59 55.19 6.48
CA THR A 290 8.32 54.48 6.69
C THR A 290 8.56 53.05 7.20
N PRO A 291 7.96 52.63 8.33
CA PRO A 291 8.08 51.25 8.80
C PRO A 291 7.52 50.31 7.74
N GLN A 292 8.31 49.31 7.33
CA GLN A 292 7.86 48.26 6.42
C GLN A 292 6.64 47.59 7.04
N LYS A 293 5.49 47.64 6.35
CA LYS A 293 4.32 46.88 6.77
C LYS A 293 4.61 45.40 6.54
N GLU A 294 4.87 44.66 7.61
CA GLU A 294 4.79 43.20 7.58
C GLU A 294 3.44 42.80 6.96
N VAL A 295 3.44 41.84 6.05
CA VAL A 295 2.20 41.27 5.52
C VAL A 295 1.49 40.59 6.68
N GLU A 296 0.36 41.17 7.11
CA GLU A 296 -0.44 40.64 8.21
C GLU A 296 -0.97 39.24 7.83
N VAL A 297 -0.48 38.20 8.51
CA VAL A 297 -0.89 36.82 8.30
C VAL A 297 -2.13 36.54 9.16
N ASP A 298 -3.28 36.28 8.52
CA ASP A 298 -4.49 35.88 9.23
C ASP A 298 -4.38 34.42 9.70
N THR A 299 -3.89 34.23 10.93
CA THR A 299 -3.70 32.91 11.53
C THR A 299 -5.01 32.14 11.75
N LYS A 300 -6.14 32.84 11.88
CA LYS A 300 -7.46 32.20 12.07
C LYS A 300 -7.94 31.50 10.80
N ALA A 301 -7.56 32.00 9.62
CA ALA A 301 -7.87 31.35 8.34
C ALA A 301 -6.97 30.13 8.05
N LEU A 302 -5.83 30.00 8.76
CA LEU A 302 -4.85 28.93 8.53
C LEU A 302 -5.12 27.66 9.34
N VAL A 303 -5.87 27.78 10.43
CA VAL A 303 -6.18 26.70 11.37
C VAL A 303 -7.64 26.77 11.77
N ASP A 304 -8.38 25.70 11.48
CA ASP A 304 -9.69 25.49 12.08
C ASP A 304 -9.50 24.91 13.49
N ARG A 305 -9.83 25.72 14.50
CA ARG A 305 -9.67 25.35 15.91
C ARG A 305 -10.63 24.23 16.35
N GLY A 306 -11.79 24.09 15.70
CA GLY A 306 -12.71 22.98 15.96
C GLY A 306 -12.19 21.65 15.42
N ALA A 307 -11.37 21.73 14.36
CA ALA A 307 -10.71 20.60 13.71
C ALA A 307 -9.39 20.16 14.37
N MET A 308 -9.02 20.75 15.51
CA MET A 308 -7.76 20.43 16.20
C MET A 308 -7.84 19.11 16.98
N GLY A 309 -6.68 18.46 17.11
CA GLY A 309 -6.49 17.30 17.94
C GLY A 309 -6.40 17.63 19.43
N LYS A 310 -6.00 16.64 20.23
CA LYS A 310 -5.93 16.75 21.69
C LYS A 310 -4.49 16.56 22.15
N ARG A 311 -4.12 17.30 23.20
CA ARG A 311 -2.85 17.09 23.88
C ARG A 311 -3.09 16.06 24.98
N ASP A 312 -2.36 14.95 24.95
CA ASP A 312 -2.47 13.91 25.96
C ASP A 312 -1.97 14.46 27.31
N ALA A 313 -2.80 14.29 28.35
CA ALA A 313 -2.54 14.86 29.67
C ALA A 313 -1.37 14.16 30.39
N LYS A 314 -1.05 12.92 30.02
CA LYS A 314 0.01 12.12 30.68
C LYS A 314 1.38 12.31 30.04
N SER A 315 1.45 12.25 28.72
CA SER A 315 2.70 12.36 27.96
C SER A 315 3.01 13.80 27.53
N GLY A 316 2.00 14.68 27.51
CA GLY A 316 2.13 16.02 26.96
C GLY A 316 2.38 16.02 25.44
N LEU A 317 2.16 14.92 24.74
CA LEU A 317 2.25 14.86 23.27
C LEU A 317 0.94 15.37 22.66
N TYR A 318 1.05 16.05 21.51
CA TYR A 318 -0.12 16.45 20.73
C TYR A 318 -0.47 15.36 19.73
N GLU A 319 -1.66 14.78 19.91
CA GLU A 319 -2.24 13.77 19.04
C GLU A 319 -3.20 14.44 18.07
N VAL A 320 -3.04 14.10 16.79
CA VAL A 320 -3.90 14.60 15.72
C VAL A 320 -5.30 14.00 15.89
N ALA A 321 -6.32 14.78 15.53
CA ALA A 321 -7.70 14.34 15.63
C ALA A 321 -8.01 13.06 14.81
N GLU A 322 -9.06 12.41 15.28
CA GLU A 322 -9.77 11.26 14.74
C GLU A 322 -10.29 11.47 13.32
N TYR A 323 -9.98 10.66 12.31
CA TYR A 323 -10.91 10.62 11.18
C TYR A 323 -12.18 9.88 11.62
N ALA A 324 -13.32 10.56 11.58
CA ALA A 324 -14.65 9.99 11.80
C ALA A 324 -15.37 9.91 10.46
N VAL A 325 -15.86 8.72 10.10
CA VAL A 325 -16.70 8.55 8.92
C VAL A 325 -18.14 8.88 9.33
N GLY A 326 -18.76 9.87 8.69
CA GLY A 326 -20.21 10.12 8.71
C GLY A 326 -20.90 10.16 10.08
N ALA A 327 -20.84 11.30 10.78
CA ALA A 327 -21.86 11.65 11.79
C ALA A 327 -23.09 12.23 11.07
N GLY A 328 -23.80 11.36 10.33
CA GLY A 328 -24.82 11.77 9.36
C GLY A 328 -25.96 10.77 9.21
N SER A 329 -26.49 10.28 10.31
CA SER A 329 -27.89 9.86 10.56
C SER A 329 -27.88 9.31 11.99
N ASP A 330 -28.74 9.84 12.84
CA ASP A 330 -29.20 9.12 14.01
C ASP A 330 -29.93 7.87 13.49
N ASP A 331 -29.20 6.80 13.22
CA ASP A 331 -29.78 5.47 13.33
C ASP A 331 -29.74 5.18 14.82
N GLU A 332 -30.87 5.45 15.47
CA GLU A 332 -31.22 4.85 16.75
C GLU A 332 -30.91 3.36 16.62
N ASP A 333 -29.92 2.89 17.38
CA ASP A 333 -29.76 1.48 17.66
C ASP A 333 -31.11 1.01 18.25
N GLU A 334 -31.98 0.43 17.41
CA GLU A 334 -33.03 -0.47 17.86
C GLU A 334 -32.32 -1.70 18.42
N ASP A 335 -31.84 -1.54 19.65
CA ASP A 335 -31.62 -2.62 20.58
C ASP A 335 -32.94 -3.39 20.65
N ASP A 336 -32.97 -4.57 20.01
CA ASP A 336 -33.96 -5.62 20.20
C ASP A 336 -33.92 -6.09 21.67
N ALA A 337 -34.46 -5.26 22.56
CA ALA A 337 -34.77 -5.58 23.93
C ALA A 337 -36.01 -6.48 23.89
N VAL A 338 -35.77 -7.79 23.80
CA VAL A 338 -36.80 -8.82 23.91
C VAL A 338 -37.40 -8.75 25.32
N ALA A 339 -38.47 -7.98 25.45
CA ALA A 339 -39.29 -7.90 26.65
C ALA A 339 -39.94 -9.25 26.91
N SER A 340 -39.59 -9.85 28.04
CA SER A 340 -40.24 -11.03 28.59
C SER A 340 -41.71 -10.76 28.89
N THR A 341 -42.60 -11.20 28.01
CA THR A 341 -44.03 -11.30 28.32
C THR A 341 -44.39 -12.77 28.45
N ALA A 342 -44.41 -13.25 29.69
CA ALA A 342 -45.02 -14.52 30.04
C ALA A 342 -46.53 -14.31 30.16
N GLN A 343 -47.33 -14.97 29.31
CA GLN A 343 -48.60 -15.61 29.72
C GLN A 343 -49.22 -16.45 28.60
N GLY A 344 -49.22 -17.76 28.85
CA GLY A 344 -50.35 -18.67 28.64
C GLY A 344 -51.04 -18.76 27.28
N ALA A 345 -50.77 -19.85 26.56
CA ALA A 345 -51.83 -20.76 26.09
C ALA A 345 -51.20 -22.08 25.63
N THR A 346 -51.48 -23.12 26.40
CA THR A 346 -51.28 -24.52 26.08
C THR A 346 -52.08 -24.93 24.83
N SER A 347 -51.52 -25.87 24.06
CA SER A 347 -52.18 -26.74 23.04
C SER A 347 -51.83 -26.48 21.57
N ALA A 348 -50.62 -26.87 21.13
CA ALA A 348 -50.35 -27.31 19.74
C ALA A 348 -48.93 -27.91 19.50
N LEU A 349 -48.25 -28.47 20.51
CA LEU A 349 -46.88 -28.99 20.39
C LEU A 349 -46.82 -30.47 19.97
N GLY A 350 -47.59 -30.87 18.95
CA GLY A 350 -47.67 -32.27 18.51
C GLY A 350 -47.05 -32.59 17.15
N SER A 351 -46.83 -31.59 16.27
CA SER A 351 -46.53 -31.88 14.85
C SER A 351 -45.46 -31.01 14.19
N PHE A 352 -44.79 -30.13 14.95
CA PHE A 352 -43.74 -29.23 14.46
C PHE A 352 -42.31 -29.64 14.87
N PHE A 353 -42.15 -30.63 15.75
CA PHE A 353 -40.84 -31.02 16.30
C PHE A 353 -40.03 -32.01 15.45
N SER A 354 -40.53 -32.47 14.30
CA SER A 354 -39.86 -33.49 13.48
C SER A 354 -38.93 -32.95 12.38
N ARG A 355 -38.68 -31.63 12.31
CA ARG A 355 -37.77 -31.04 11.31
C ARG A 355 -36.80 -29.97 11.84
N LEU A 356 -36.52 -29.94 13.14
CA LEU A 356 -35.35 -29.24 13.68
C LEU A 356 -34.13 -30.14 13.60
N SER A 357 -33.52 -30.23 12.41
CA SER A 357 -32.15 -30.71 12.28
C SER A 357 -31.22 -29.63 12.83
N LEU A 358 -30.96 -29.67 14.14
CA LEU A 358 -29.97 -28.86 14.89
C LEU A 358 -28.51 -29.17 14.50
N SER A 359 -28.28 -29.76 13.33
CA SER A 359 -26.94 -30.11 12.88
C SER A 359 -26.29 -28.88 12.24
N PRO A 360 -25.11 -28.45 12.70
CA PRO A 360 -24.39 -27.34 12.09
C PRO A 360 -24.06 -27.68 10.63
N ARG A 361 -24.66 -26.93 9.70
CA ARG A 361 -24.44 -27.11 8.26
C ARG A 361 -23.11 -26.46 7.88
N ALA A 362 -22.26 -27.20 7.16
CA ALA A 362 -21.05 -26.65 6.57
C ALA A 362 -21.39 -25.73 5.39
N LEU A 363 -20.73 -24.58 5.30
CA LEU A 363 -20.89 -23.66 4.18
C LEU A 363 -20.26 -24.26 2.92
N THR A 364 -21.02 -24.33 1.82
CA THR A 364 -20.52 -24.79 0.52
C THR A 364 -20.17 -23.61 -0.38
N ALA A 365 -19.32 -23.82 -1.39
CA ALA A 365 -18.98 -22.79 -2.38
C ALA A 365 -20.22 -22.24 -3.11
N ALA A 366 -21.23 -23.09 -3.38
CA ALA A 366 -22.47 -22.69 -4.02
C ALA A 366 -23.32 -21.77 -3.13
N ASP A 367 -23.36 -22.03 -1.82
CA ASP A 367 -24.08 -21.20 -0.84
C ASP A 367 -23.42 -19.81 -0.69
N LEU A 368 -22.09 -19.73 -0.84
CA LEU A 368 -21.31 -18.50 -0.67
C LEU A 368 -21.25 -17.61 -1.93
N ALA A 369 -21.27 -18.21 -3.13
CA ALA A 369 -21.08 -17.50 -4.40
C ALA A 369 -21.92 -16.22 -4.58
N PRO A 370 -23.26 -16.21 -4.35
CA PRO A 370 -24.05 -14.98 -4.52
C PRO A 370 -23.72 -13.90 -3.48
N ILE A 371 -23.39 -14.30 -2.24
CA ILE A 371 -23.04 -13.36 -1.16
C ILE A 371 -21.67 -12.72 -1.43
N LEU A 372 -20.70 -13.53 -1.86
CA LEU A 372 -19.36 -13.07 -2.21
C LEU A 372 -19.38 -12.13 -3.42
N SER A 373 -20.19 -12.44 -4.45
CA SER A 373 -20.34 -11.55 -5.60
C SER A 373 -20.95 -10.20 -5.22
N ALA A 374 -21.99 -10.20 -4.36
CA ALA A 374 -22.57 -8.96 -3.86
C ALA A 374 -21.56 -8.16 -3.01
N MET A 375 -20.78 -8.82 -2.17
CA MET A 375 -19.73 -8.18 -1.37
C MET A 375 -18.62 -7.58 -2.24
N GLN A 376 -18.22 -8.26 -3.32
CA GLN A 376 -17.25 -7.73 -4.28
C GLN A 376 -17.77 -6.44 -4.91
N GLN A 377 -19.03 -6.42 -5.36
CA GLN A 377 -19.65 -5.22 -5.93
C GLN A 377 -19.74 -4.09 -4.90
N HIS A 378 -20.08 -4.41 -3.65
CA HIS A 378 -20.14 -3.44 -2.56
C HIS A 378 -18.76 -2.79 -2.31
N LEU A 379 -17.69 -3.59 -2.16
CA LEU A 379 -16.34 -3.05 -1.99
C LEU A 379 -15.92 -2.17 -3.16
N MET A 380 -16.22 -2.57 -4.40
CA MET A 380 -15.95 -1.75 -5.59
C MET A 380 -16.72 -0.42 -5.56
N SER A 381 -17.97 -0.42 -5.08
CA SER A 381 -18.77 0.80 -4.94
C SER A 381 -18.18 1.78 -3.92
N LYS A 382 -17.52 1.26 -2.87
CA LYS A 382 -16.75 2.04 -1.88
C LYS A 382 -15.35 2.41 -2.38
N ASN A 383 -15.09 2.37 -3.69
CA ASN A 383 -13.83 2.72 -4.34
C ASN A 383 -12.64 1.79 -4.00
N VAL A 384 -12.91 0.53 -3.67
CA VAL A 384 -11.85 -0.51 -3.64
C VAL A 384 -11.51 -0.92 -5.07
N ALA A 385 -10.22 -1.07 -5.37
CA ALA A 385 -9.77 -1.50 -6.68
C ALA A 385 -10.32 -2.89 -7.03
N LYS A 386 -10.75 -3.09 -8.28
CA LYS A 386 -11.49 -4.29 -8.72
C LYS A 386 -10.73 -5.58 -8.39
N ASP A 387 -9.46 -5.65 -8.78
CA ASP A 387 -8.63 -6.83 -8.60
C ASP A 387 -8.40 -7.11 -7.10
N ILE A 388 -8.36 -6.06 -6.28
CA ILE A 388 -8.18 -6.18 -4.83
C ILE A 388 -9.47 -6.68 -4.18
N ALA A 389 -10.63 -6.11 -4.55
CA ALA A 389 -11.93 -6.58 -4.08
C ALA A 389 -12.14 -8.06 -4.42
N GLU A 390 -11.79 -8.47 -5.64
CA GLU A 390 -11.84 -9.86 -6.07
C GLU A 390 -10.95 -10.77 -5.20
N GLN A 391 -9.68 -10.40 -4.99
CA GLN A 391 -8.76 -11.19 -4.19
C GLN A 391 -9.17 -11.30 -2.73
N VAL A 392 -9.64 -10.21 -2.12
CA VAL A 392 -10.10 -10.18 -0.73
C VAL A 392 -11.33 -11.09 -0.57
N VAL A 393 -12.31 -10.97 -1.46
CA VAL A 393 -13.53 -11.80 -1.44
C VAL A 393 -13.22 -13.27 -1.70
N GLN A 394 -12.34 -13.59 -2.65
CA GLN A 394 -11.90 -14.96 -2.89
C GLN A 394 -11.17 -15.56 -1.67
N SER A 395 -10.33 -14.78 -1.00
CA SER A 395 -9.65 -15.21 0.23
C SER A 395 -10.65 -15.52 1.34
N VAL A 396 -11.62 -14.62 1.56
CA VAL A 396 -12.71 -14.83 2.53
C VAL A 396 -13.54 -16.06 2.18
N GLY A 397 -13.95 -16.22 0.92
CA GLY A 397 -14.69 -17.39 0.45
C GLY A 397 -13.95 -18.70 0.71
N LYS A 398 -12.67 -18.77 0.35
CA LYS A 398 -11.80 -19.91 0.62
C LYS A 398 -11.65 -20.20 2.11
N SER A 399 -11.67 -19.18 2.98
CA SER A 399 -11.56 -19.36 4.43
C SER A 399 -12.85 -19.87 5.09
N LEU A 400 -14.00 -19.63 4.46
CA LEU A 400 -15.32 -19.98 4.97
C LEU A 400 -15.83 -21.32 4.42
N GLU A 401 -15.35 -21.76 3.27
CA GLU A 401 -15.74 -23.04 2.69
C GLU A 401 -15.40 -24.20 3.64
N GLY A 402 -16.41 -25.01 3.97
CA GLY A 402 -16.31 -26.11 4.92
C GLY A 402 -16.48 -25.72 6.39
N LYS A 403 -16.47 -24.42 6.75
CA LYS A 403 -16.73 -24.00 8.14
C LYS A 403 -18.18 -24.29 8.53
N LYS A 404 -18.33 -24.90 9.70
CA LYS A 404 -19.62 -25.16 10.35
C LYS A 404 -20.09 -23.87 11.01
N VAL A 405 -21.18 -23.28 10.53
CA VAL A 405 -21.78 -22.10 11.17
C VAL A 405 -22.92 -22.53 12.07
N SER A 406 -22.93 -22.03 13.31
CA SER A 406 -24.05 -22.18 14.23
C SER A 406 -25.27 -21.52 13.60
N SER A 407 -26.30 -22.32 13.28
CA SER A 407 -27.58 -21.83 12.78
C SER A 407 -28.34 -21.16 13.93
N GLY A 408 -27.95 -19.94 14.28
CA GLY A 408 -28.56 -19.13 15.32
C GLY A 408 -29.33 -17.96 14.70
N SER A 409 -30.65 -17.96 14.93
CA SER A 409 -31.62 -16.91 14.61
C SER A 409 -31.76 -16.54 13.13
N GLY A 410 -32.70 -17.21 12.46
CA GLY A 410 -33.16 -16.84 11.13
C GLY A 410 -33.95 -17.99 10.51
N LEU A 411 -35.27 -17.87 10.49
CA LEU A 411 -36.24 -18.86 9.98
C LEU A 411 -36.05 -19.22 8.48
N PHE A 412 -35.11 -18.57 7.80
CA PHE A 412 -34.70 -18.84 6.43
C PHE A 412 -33.17 -18.90 6.37
N GLY A 413 -32.62 -20.04 5.94
CA GLY A 413 -31.18 -20.41 5.99
C GLY A 413 -30.17 -19.52 5.23
N GLY A 414 -30.51 -18.28 4.87
CA GLY A 414 -29.61 -17.30 4.23
C GLY A 414 -28.94 -16.31 5.20
N GLY A 415 -29.49 -16.08 6.40
CA GLY A 415 -28.98 -15.06 7.34
C GLY A 415 -27.62 -15.42 7.97
N ALA A 416 -27.45 -16.68 8.38
CA ALA A 416 -26.22 -17.16 9.01
C ALA A 416 -25.00 -17.08 8.07
N GLY A 417 -25.20 -17.35 6.76
CA GLY A 417 -24.14 -17.22 5.76
C GLY A 417 -23.71 -15.77 5.53
N LYS A 418 -24.67 -14.83 5.46
CA LYS A 418 -24.36 -13.40 5.34
C LYS A 418 -23.60 -12.87 6.54
N LYS A 419 -24.03 -13.22 7.77
CA LYS A 419 -23.33 -12.84 9.00
C LYS A 419 -21.91 -13.39 9.04
N ALA A 420 -21.73 -14.68 8.73
CA ALA A 420 -20.41 -15.29 8.68
C ALA A 420 -19.48 -14.65 7.64
N VAL A 421 -20.00 -14.31 6.44
CA VAL A 421 -19.23 -13.57 5.42
C VAL A 421 -18.87 -12.16 5.90
N ARG A 422 -19.81 -11.45 6.54
CA ARG A 422 -19.58 -10.11 7.08
C ARG A 422 -18.50 -10.10 8.17
N GLU A 423 -18.58 -11.03 9.13
CA GLU A 423 -17.58 -11.18 10.21
C GLU A 423 -16.21 -11.55 9.65
N ALA A 424 -16.13 -12.53 8.76
CA ALA A 424 -14.86 -12.92 8.14
C ALA A 424 -14.28 -11.80 7.25
N MET A 425 -15.14 -11.01 6.59
CA MET A 425 -14.71 -9.84 5.83
C MET A 425 -14.17 -8.75 6.77
N HIS A 426 -14.86 -8.46 7.87
CA HIS A 426 -14.39 -7.55 8.91
C HIS A 426 -12.98 -7.92 9.37
N ASP A 427 -12.76 -9.18 9.76
CA ASP A 427 -11.47 -9.66 10.24
C ASP A 427 -10.38 -9.59 9.15
N ALA A 428 -10.74 -9.90 7.90
CA ALA A 428 -9.82 -9.78 6.77
C ALA A 428 -9.41 -8.32 6.54
N LEU A 429 -10.36 -7.38 6.55
CA LEU A 429 -10.11 -5.95 6.35
C LEU A 429 -9.28 -5.36 7.49
N VAL A 430 -9.61 -5.69 8.76
CA VAL A 430 -8.81 -5.29 9.93
C VAL A 430 -7.38 -5.77 9.79
N ARG A 431 -7.18 -7.04 9.42
CA ARG A 431 -5.83 -7.60 9.25
C ARG A 431 -5.04 -6.93 8.14
N ILE A 432 -5.68 -6.56 7.02
CA ILE A 432 -5.02 -5.88 5.89
C ILE A 432 -4.65 -4.43 6.24
N LEU A 433 -5.56 -3.71 6.90
CA LEU A 433 -5.37 -2.30 7.26
C LEU A 433 -4.50 -2.11 8.51
N THR A 434 -4.36 -3.13 9.36
CA THR A 434 -3.50 -3.07 10.53
C THR A 434 -2.02 -3.06 10.10
N PRO A 435 -1.28 -2.00 10.40
CA PRO A 435 0.10 -1.88 9.98
C PRO A 435 1.01 -2.87 10.72
N LYS A 436 1.93 -3.49 9.99
CA LYS A 436 2.94 -4.41 10.57
C LYS A 436 4.12 -3.68 11.21
N THR A 437 4.31 -2.42 10.83
CA THR A 437 5.37 -1.55 11.33
C THR A 437 4.78 -0.47 12.22
N SER A 438 5.59 0.05 13.15
CA SER A 438 5.19 1.16 14.01
C SER A 438 4.78 2.37 13.17
N THR A 439 3.63 2.95 13.49
CA THR A 439 3.15 4.21 12.91
C THR A 439 3.55 5.44 13.73
N ASP A 440 4.13 5.23 14.91
CA ASP A 440 4.53 6.29 15.83
C ASP A 440 5.84 6.97 15.39
N LEU A 441 5.70 8.02 14.57
CA LEU A 441 6.82 8.83 14.11
C LEU A 441 7.51 9.61 15.24
N LEU A 442 6.78 10.04 16.28
CA LEU A 442 7.37 10.82 17.38
C LEU A 442 8.31 9.96 18.21
N LEU A 443 7.91 8.72 18.50
CA LEU A 443 8.77 7.75 19.19
C LEU A 443 10.02 7.42 18.38
N GLU A 444 9.90 7.28 17.06
CA GLU A 444 11.04 7.04 16.19
C GLU A 444 12.03 8.22 16.19
N ILE A 445 11.53 9.45 16.07
CA ILE A 445 12.33 10.68 16.17
C ILE A 445 13.05 10.73 17.52
N GLN A 446 12.33 10.49 18.62
CA GLN A 446 12.90 10.49 19.97
C GLN A 446 13.97 9.41 20.14
N ARG A 447 13.75 8.20 19.63
CA ARG A 447 14.73 7.10 19.66
C ARG A 447 16.01 7.47 18.93
N LYS A 448 15.89 8.02 17.71
CA LYS A 448 17.06 8.46 16.93
C LYS A 448 17.84 9.54 17.68
N ARG A 449 17.15 10.55 18.21
CA ARG A 449 17.77 11.64 18.99
C ARG A 449 18.47 11.13 20.24
N SER A 450 17.82 10.24 20.99
CA SER A 450 18.37 9.66 22.22
C SER A 450 19.60 8.78 21.96
N ALA A 451 19.59 8.03 20.85
CA ALA A 451 20.71 7.17 20.46
C ALA A 451 21.97 7.98 20.09
N SER A 452 21.81 9.16 19.47
CA SER A 452 22.94 10.05 19.18
C SER A 452 23.46 10.74 20.44
N ASN A 453 22.57 11.20 21.33
CA ASN A 453 22.94 11.81 22.60
C ASN A 453 23.75 10.85 23.49
N ALA A 454 23.34 9.57 23.54
CA ALA A 454 24.06 8.54 24.29
C ALA A 454 25.50 8.31 23.80
N LYS A 455 25.81 8.65 22.54
CA LYS A 455 27.15 8.54 21.94
C LYS A 455 27.98 9.83 22.05
N GLY A 456 27.46 10.87 22.73
CA GLY A 456 28.12 12.18 22.83
C GLY A 456 28.29 12.89 21.47
N ALA A 457 27.56 12.46 20.44
CA ALA A 457 27.59 13.03 19.10
C ALA A 457 26.44 14.02 18.91
N VAL A 458 26.64 15.03 18.07
CA VAL A 458 25.55 15.91 17.61
C VAL A 458 24.46 15.04 16.98
N ALA A 459 23.23 15.18 17.47
CA ALA A 459 22.11 14.36 17.01
C ALA A 459 21.90 14.51 15.50
N ASP A 460 21.81 13.37 14.82
CA ASP A 460 21.45 13.37 13.40
C ASP A 460 19.95 13.67 13.30
N PRO A 461 19.55 14.64 12.46
CA PRO A 461 18.14 14.94 12.29
C PRO A 461 17.39 13.75 11.69
N TYR A 462 16.10 13.64 12.02
CA TYR A 462 15.23 12.63 11.43
C TYR A 462 14.73 13.13 10.06
N ALA A 463 15.07 12.43 8.99
CA ALA A 463 14.82 12.83 7.62
C ALA A 463 13.60 12.13 7.03
N ILE A 464 12.61 12.90 6.58
CA ILE A 464 11.38 12.42 5.96
C ILE A 464 11.29 12.96 4.53
N THR A 465 11.27 12.07 3.55
CA THR A 465 11.15 12.43 2.13
C THR A 465 9.73 12.20 1.64
N PHE A 466 9.10 13.26 1.12
CA PHE A 466 7.76 13.21 0.55
C PHE A 466 7.83 12.98 -0.95
N VAL A 467 7.19 11.92 -1.41
CA VAL A 467 7.22 11.49 -2.82
C VAL A 467 5.80 11.22 -3.34
N GLY A 468 5.59 11.24 -4.65
CA GLY A 468 4.29 10.97 -5.25
C GLY A 468 4.10 11.65 -6.60
N VAL A 469 2.95 11.41 -7.23
CA VAL A 469 2.63 11.97 -8.54
C VAL A 469 2.31 13.47 -8.47
N ASN A 470 2.02 14.08 -9.62
CA ASN A 470 1.72 15.51 -9.71
C ASN A 470 0.35 15.83 -9.08
N GLY A 471 0.21 17.00 -8.45
CA GLY A 471 -1.09 17.49 -7.97
C GLY A 471 -1.64 16.87 -6.67
N VAL A 472 -1.04 15.80 -6.15
CA VAL A 472 -1.54 15.05 -4.98
C VAL A 472 -1.48 15.76 -3.63
N GLY A 473 -0.93 16.98 -3.57
CA GLY A 473 -0.83 17.76 -2.33
C GLY A 473 0.39 17.46 -1.46
N LYS A 474 1.55 17.13 -2.05
CA LYS A 474 2.84 16.89 -1.34
C LYS A 474 3.26 18.07 -0.46
N SER A 475 3.51 19.24 -1.05
CA SER A 475 3.98 20.43 -0.33
C SER A 475 2.99 20.89 0.75
N THR A 476 1.67 20.79 0.48
CA THR A 476 0.63 21.14 1.45
C THR A 476 0.64 20.19 2.65
N ASN A 477 0.61 18.86 2.44
CA ASN A 477 0.57 17.91 3.55
C ASN A 477 1.91 17.82 4.28
N LEU A 478 3.04 18.06 3.61
CA LEU A 478 4.34 18.27 4.26
C LEU A 478 4.23 19.42 5.27
N SER A 479 3.60 20.53 4.90
CA SER A 479 3.42 21.68 5.79
C SER A 479 2.45 21.40 6.95
N LYS A 480 1.44 20.54 6.75
CA LYS A 480 0.58 20.04 7.85
C LYS A 480 1.36 19.16 8.82
N VAL A 481 2.21 18.27 8.31
CA VAL A 481 3.11 17.46 9.14
C VAL A 481 4.11 18.36 9.88
N ALA A 482 4.64 19.40 9.24
CA ALA A 482 5.48 20.39 9.89
C ALA A 482 4.75 21.07 11.05
N PHE A 483 3.50 21.51 10.85
CA PHE A 483 2.66 22.08 11.91
C PHE A 483 2.49 21.10 13.08
N TRP A 484 2.15 19.85 12.80
CA TRP A 484 2.01 18.80 13.83
C TRP A 484 3.31 18.56 14.61
N LEU A 485 4.47 18.58 13.96
CA LEU A 485 5.77 18.45 14.61
C LEU A 485 6.08 19.67 15.51
N LEU A 486 5.76 20.89 15.05
CA LEU A 486 5.91 22.12 15.82
C LEU A 486 5.01 22.11 17.07
N GLN A 487 3.77 21.61 16.95
CA GLN A 487 2.86 21.43 18.09
C GLN A 487 3.42 20.44 19.14
N ASN A 488 4.29 19.53 18.71
CA ASN A 488 5.05 18.61 19.55
C ASN A 488 6.43 19.15 19.96
N ARG A 489 6.68 20.46 19.77
CA ARG A 489 7.89 21.20 20.18
C ARG A 489 9.17 20.68 19.53
N LEU A 490 9.08 20.16 18.30
CA LEU A 490 10.23 19.74 17.51
C LEU A 490 10.67 20.86 16.57
N ARG A 491 11.98 20.99 16.37
CA ARG A 491 12.58 21.89 15.38
C ARG A 491 12.59 21.25 14.00
N VAL A 492 11.99 21.93 13.03
CA VAL A 492 11.72 21.42 11.68
C VAL A 492 12.43 22.26 10.63
N LEU A 493 13.28 21.63 9.83
CA LEU A 493 13.81 22.22 8.61
C LEU A 493 13.04 21.68 7.42
N ILE A 494 12.50 22.55 6.58
CA ILE A 494 11.85 22.19 5.31
C ILE A 494 12.89 22.37 4.19
N ALA A 495 13.21 21.30 3.47
CA ALA A 495 14.13 21.34 2.33
C ALA A 495 13.35 21.41 1.01
N ALA A 496 13.50 22.52 0.28
CA ALA A 496 12.87 22.74 -1.02
C ALA A 496 13.64 22.02 -2.14
N CYS A 497 13.30 20.76 -2.40
CA CYS A 497 13.91 19.95 -3.46
C CYS A 497 13.03 19.80 -4.71
N ASP A 498 11.88 20.48 -4.79
CA ASP A 498 11.12 20.68 -6.03
C ASP A 498 11.72 21.86 -6.82
N THR A 499 12.80 21.58 -7.56
CA THR A 499 13.51 22.57 -8.38
C THR A 499 13.00 22.66 -9.82
N PHE A 500 11.93 21.95 -10.14
CA PHE A 500 11.40 21.81 -11.51
C PHE A 500 10.10 22.61 -11.73
N ARG A 501 9.21 22.65 -10.73
CA ARG A 501 7.92 23.32 -10.85
C ARG A 501 8.01 24.80 -10.47
N SER A 502 7.59 25.69 -11.36
CA SER A 502 7.48 27.13 -11.08
C SER A 502 6.59 27.41 -9.86
N GLY A 503 7.03 28.31 -8.98
CA GLY A 503 6.31 28.68 -7.76
C GLY A 503 6.41 27.67 -6.61
N ALA A 504 7.10 26.53 -6.78
CA ALA A 504 7.24 25.53 -5.72
C ALA A 504 8.04 26.04 -4.51
N VAL A 505 9.10 26.83 -4.73
CA VAL A 505 9.92 27.39 -3.64
C VAL A 505 9.14 28.49 -2.92
N GLU A 506 8.50 29.39 -3.67
CA GLU A 506 7.64 30.46 -3.13
C GLU A 506 6.49 29.87 -2.31
N GLN A 507 5.88 28.77 -2.79
CA GLN A 507 4.84 28.04 -2.06
C GLN A 507 5.35 27.60 -0.68
N LEU A 508 6.52 26.98 -0.60
CA LEU A 508 7.11 26.58 0.69
C LEU A 508 7.53 27.77 1.55
N ARG A 509 7.98 28.87 0.93
CA ARG A 509 8.33 30.12 1.63
C ARG A 509 7.09 30.71 2.33
N VAL A 510 5.94 30.72 1.65
CA VAL A 510 4.65 31.11 2.27
C VAL A 510 4.28 30.18 3.41
N HIS A 511 4.41 28.85 3.23
CA HIS A 511 4.14 27.90 4.31
C HIS A 511 5.02 28.14 5.55
N VAL A 512 6.33 28.32 5.36
CA VAL A 512 7.28 28.54 6.46
C VAL A 512 6.99 29.85 7.19
N ARG A 513 6.65 30.92 6.45
CA ARG A 513 6.21 32.19 7.05
C ARG A 513 4.95 32.00 7.90
N ASN A 514 3.94 31.34 7.35
CA ASN A 514 2.67 31.10 8.03
C ASN A 514 2.84 30.22 9.28
N LEU A 515 3.65 29.17 9.19
CA LEU A 515 3.98 28.30 10.32
C LEU A 515 4.76 29.05 11.42
N GLY A 516 5.67 29.95 11.04
CA GLY A 516 6.39 30.80 11.99
C GLY A 516 5.45 31.72 12.77
N LYS A 517 4.48 32.36 12.10
CA LYS A 517 3.47 33.20 12.76
C LYS A 517 2.53 32.38 13.67
N LEU A 518 2.15 31.17 13.27
CA LEU A 518 1.36 30.27 14.13
C LEU A 518 2.12 29.82 15.38
N GLU A 519 3.44 29.63 15.28
CA GLU A 519 4.30 29.32 16.42
C GLU A 519 4.38 30.49 17.41
N GLU A 520 4.58 31.72 16.92
CA GLU A 520 4.56 32.94 17.74
C GLU A 520 3.25 33.07 18.53
N GLU A 521 2.11 32.75 17.91
CA GLU A 521 0.80 32.78 18.58
C GLU A 521 0.66 31.67 19.64
N LEU A 522 1.21 30.48 19.39
CA LEU A 522 1.10 29.33 20.29
C LEU A 522 1.99 29.44 21.54
N GLU A 523 3.17 30.08 21.44
CA GLU A 523 4.16 30.13 22.53
C GLU A 523 4.47 31.53 23.06
N GLY A 524 3.95 32.59 22.44
CA GLY A 524 4.15 33.98 22.81
C GLY A 524 5.27 34.67 22.03
N GLU A 525 5.22 36.00 22.00
CA GLU A 525 6.22 36.84 21.34
C GLU A 525 7.61 36.59 21.94
N GLY A 526 8.58 36.20 21.09
CA GLY A 526 9.96 35.88 21.50
C GLY A 526 10.30 34.38 21.55
N ALA A 527 9.38 33.50 21.16
CA ALA A 527 9.67 32.07 20.98
C ALA A 527 10.83 31.87 19.97
N ALA A 528 11.74 30.94 20.26
CA ALA A 528 12.83 30.61 19.35
C ALA A 528 12.26 30.05 18.04
N LYS A 529 12.66 30.58 16.88
CA LYS A 529 12.22 30.10 15.58
C LYS A 529 12.56 28.62 15.40
N ARG A 530 11.54 27.74 15.37
CA ARG A 530 11.74 26.29 15.21
C ARG A 530 11.47 25.78 13.81
N VAL A 531 10.93 26.62 12.92
CA VAL A 531 10.71 26.28 11.51
C VAL A 531 11.58 27.13 10.58
N GLU A 532 12.24 26.50 9.62
CA GLU A 532 13.07 27.17 8.63
C GLU A 532 12.98 26.52 7.25
N LEU A 533 13.17 27.32 6.20
CA LEU A 533 13.26 26.86 4.82
C LEU A 533 14.74 26.77 4.39
N PHE A 534 15.16 25.59 3.96
CA PHE A 534 16.40 25.41 3.21
C PHE A 534 16.10 25.34 1.73
N GLU A 535 16.62 26.30 0.96
CA GLU A 535 16.41 26.37 -0.46
C GLU A 535 17.66 26.85 -1.20
N LYS A 536 17.75 26.55 -2.49
CA LYS A 536 18.83 27.03 -3.35
C LYS A 536 18.30 27.58 -4.68
N GLY A 537 17.01 27.91 -4.77
CA GLY A 537 16.34 28.28 -6.02
C GLY A 537 16.22 27.13 -7.04
N TYR A 538 15.83 27.51 -8.27
CA TYR A 538 15.46 26.59 -9.36
C TYR A 538 16.64 26.00 -10.14
N GLY A 539 16.38 24.89 -10.86
CA GLY A 539 17.32 24.29 -11.80
C GLY A 539 18.52 23.55 -11.19
N LYS A 540 18.57 23.44 -9.85
CA LYS A 540 19.64 22.74 -9.12
C LYS A 540 19.30 21.27 -8.86
N ASP A 541 20.35 20.47 -8.63
CA ASP A 541 20.21 19.04 -8.31
C ASP A 541 19.54 18.84 -6.94
N ALA A 542 18.34 18.27 -6.95
CA ALA A 542 17.55 17.97 -5.76
C ALA A 542 18.31 17.08 -4.75
N ALA A 543 19.11 16.12 -5.24
CA ALA A 543 19.90 15.25 -4.36
C ALA A 543 20.97 16.02 -3.58
N GLY A 544 21.58 17.02 -4.21
CA GLY A 544 22.57 17.90 -3.59
C GLY A 544 21.94 18.86 -2.58
N ILE A 545 20.78 19.44 -2.92
CA ILE A 545 20.04 20.31 -1.98
C ILE A 545 19.67 19.55 -0.71
N ALA A 546 19.12 18.34 -0.83
CA ALA A 546 18.78 17.52 0.34
C ALA A 546 20.01 17.19 1.20
N LYS A 547 21.16 16.90 0.57
CA LYS A 547 22.42 16.62 1.28
C LYS A 547 22.89 17.81 2.10
N ASP A 548 22.87 18.99 1.48
CA ASP A 548 23.29 20.22 2.13
C ASP A 548 22.30 20.63 3.23
N ALA A 549 21.00 20.39 3.03
CA ALA A 549 19.97 20.63 4.03
C ALA A 549 20.16 19.73 5.27
N LEU A 550 20.48 18.44 5.09
CA LEU A 550 20.76 17.53 6.21
C LEU A 550 22.01 17.94 6.98
N ALA A 551 23.07 18.36 6.28
CA ALA A 551 24.28 18.86 6.91
C ALA A 551 24.02 20.15 7.70
N TYR A 552 23.25 21.08 7.10
CA TYR A 552 22.82 22.32 7.76
C TYR A 552 21.96 22.03 8.99
N ALA A 553 20.97 21.16 8.87
CA ALA A 553 20.09 20.75 9.96
C ALA A 553 20.87 20.20 11.16
N LYS A 554 21.85 19.33 10.90
CA LYS A 554 22.73 18.78 11.93
C LYS A 554 23.55 19.87 12.62
N GLN A 555 24.13 20.79 11.87
CA GLN A 555 24.94 21.89 12.42
C GLN A 555 24.10 22.85 13.27
N GLN A 556 22.88 23.16 12.83
CA GLN A 556 21.98 24.09 13.52
C GLN A 556 21.11 23.41 14.58
N GLY A 557 21.21 22.10 14.76
CA GLY A 557 20.48 21.34 15.77
C GLY A 557 18.96 21.26 15.52
N PHE A 558 18.55 21.06 14.28
CA PHE A 558 17.15 20.74 13.95
C PHE A 558 16.85 19.27 14.29
N ASP A 559 15.65 18.99 14.80
CA ASP A 559 15.22 17.63 15.14
C ASP A 559 14.80 16.84 13.89
N VAL A 560 14.14 17.51 12.93
CA VAL A 560 13.53 16.88 11.76
C VAL A 560 13.86 17.66 10.49
N VAL A 561 14.13 16.95 9.39
CA VAL A 561 14.19 17.51 8.03
C VAL A 561 13.07 16.93 7.18
N LEU A 562 12.20 17.79 6.65
CA LEU A 562 11.14 17.42 5.71
C LEU A 562 11.58 17.79 4.29
N ILE A 563 11.77 16.79 3.44
CA ILE A 563 12.26 16.96 2.06
C ILE A 563 11.07 16.96 1.10
N ASP A 564 10.74 18.13 0.54
CA ASP A 564 9.72 18.27 -0.50
C ASP A 564 10.30 17.95 -1.87
N THR A 565 9.73 16.99 -2.58
CA THR A 565 10.22 16.60 -3.90
C THR A 565 9.22 16.95 -4.99
N ALA A 566 9.72 17.22 -6.21
CA ALA A 566 8.86 17.42 -7.37
C ALA A 566 7.88 16.23 -7.56
N GLY A 567 6.68 16.53 -8.07
CA GLY A 567 5.81 15.45 -8.54
C GLY A 567 6.38 14.78 -9.77
N ARG A 568 6.15 13.48 -9.91
CA ARG A 568 6.62 12.71 -11.07
C ARG A 568 5.71 11.53 -11.35
N MET A 569 5.45 11.29 -12.63
CA MET A 569 4.74 10.10 -13.08
C MET A 569 5.67 8.89 -12.95
N GLN A 570 5.10 7.75 -12.61
CA GLN A 570 5.78 6.47 -12.44
C GLN A 570 6.52 6.01 -13.70
N ASP A 571 6.06 6.42 -14.89
CA ASP A 571 6.65 6.03 -16.18
C ASP A 571 7.76 7.00 -16.65
N ASN A 572 8.03 8.08 -15.91
CA ASN A 572 9.08 9.03 -16.25
C ASN A 572 10.43 8.60 -15.66
N GLU A 573 11.13 7.74 -16.39
CA GLU A 573 12.41 7.17 -15.97
C GLU A 573 13.47 8.21 -15.55
N PRO A 574 13.75 9.29 -16.31
CA PRO A 574 14.71 10.31 -15.88
C PRO A 574 14.39 10.92 -14.51
N LEU A 575 13.12 11.25 -14.26
CA LEU A 575 12.68 11.84 -12.99
C LEU A 575 12.69 10.81 -11.84
N MET A 576 12.43 9.54 -12.13
CA MET A 576 12.52 8.45 -11.16
C MET A 576 13.97 8.12 -10.80
N ARG A 577 14.90 8.15 -11.76
CA ARG A 577 16.34 8.02 -11.50
C ARG A 577 16.87 9.17 -10.64
N ALA A 578 16.43 10.40 -10.91
CA ALA A 578 16.79 11.56 -10.08
C ALA A 578 16.27 11.41 -8.64
N LEU A 579 15.04 10.90 -8.46
CA LEU A 579 14.50 10.62 -7.13
C LEU A 579 15.26 9.49 -6.43
N ALA A 580 15.56 8.40 -7.13
CA ALA A 580 16.32 7.29 -6.59
C ALA A 580 17.73 7.73 -6.18
N LYS A 581 18.38 8.61 -6.96
CA LYS A 581 19.65 9.25 -6.59
C LYS A 581 19.51 10.07 -5.30
N LEU A 582 18.46 10.88 -5.16
CA LEU A 582 18.20 11.66 -3.95
C LEU A 582 18.10 10.74 -2.73
N ILE A 583 17.32 9.67 -2.82
CA ILE A 583 17.15 8.71 -1.72
C ILE A 583 18.46 7.97 -1.44
N ALA A 584 19.20 7.58 -2.48
CA ALA A 584 20.45 6.86 -2.34
C ALA A 584 21.54 7.64 -1.63
N VAL A 585 21.71 8.91 -2.02
CA VAL A 585 22.74 9.80 -1.49
C VAL A 585 22.41 10.23 -0.06
N ASN A 586 21.13 10.44 0.24
CA ASN A 586 20.70 11.06 1.49
C ASN A 586 20.20 10.08 2.55
N GLN A 587 19.89 8.84 2.19
CA GLN A 587 19.45 7.77 3.11
C GLN A 587 18.38 8.25 4.12
N PRO A 588 17.24 8.79 3.65
CA PRO A 588 16.21 9.29 4.56
C PRO A 588 15.66 8.19 5.47
N ASP A 589 15.31 8.54 6.71
CA ASP A 589 14.73 7.60 7.68
C ASP A 589 13.37 7.09 7.22
N LYS A 590 12.57 7.96 6.60
CA LYS A 590 11.26 7.61 6.03
C LYS A 590 11.09 8.15 4.62
N ILE A 591 10.56 7.30 3.75
CA ILE A 591 10.05 7.68 2.43
C ILE A 591 8.53 7.55 2.46
N ILE A 592 7.85 8.69 2.48
CA ILE A 592 6.40 8.76 2.59
C ILE A 592 5.81 9.07 1.21
N PHE A 593 5.01 8.14 0.69
CA PHE A 593 4.25 8.35 -0.52
C PHE A 593 2.97 9.14 -0.24
N VAL A 594 2.76 10.22 -0.97
CA VAL A 594 1.55 11.03 -0.90
C VAL A 594 0.66 10.67 -2.08
N GLY A 595 -0.53 10.13 -1.79
CA GLY A 595 -1.51 9.71 -2.78
C GLY A 595 -2.87 10.35 -2.52
N GLU A 596 -3.70 10.48 -3.55
CA GLU A 596 -5.06 11.01 -3.41
C GLU A 596 -6.05 9.88 -3.13
N ALA A 597 -7.02 10.11 -2.24
CA ALA A 597 -8.05 9.14 -1.92
C ALA A 597 -9.10 8.96 -3.04
N LEU A 598 -9.24 9.97 -3.92
CA LEU A 598 -10.16 9.95 -5.07
C LEU A 598 -9.78 8.93 -6.15
N VAL A 599 -8.51 8.53 -6.18
CA VAL A 599 -7.96 7.74 -7.27
C VAL A 599 -8.16 6.27 -6.92
N GLY A 600 -9.08 5.58 -7.60
CA GLY A 600 -9.41 4.16 -7.39
C GLY A 600 -8.34 3.21 -7.93
N ASN A 601 -8.62 2.49 -9.03
CA ASN A 601 -7.67 1.51 -9.61
C ASN A 601 -6.31 2.12 -9.97
N GLU A 602 -6.30 3.37 -10.46
CA GLU A 602 -5.08 4.06 -10.87
C GLU A 602 -4.10 4.30 -9.71
N ALA A 603 -4.60 4.42 -8.47
CA ALA A 603 -3.74 4.64 -7.31
C ALA A 603 -2.86 3.42 -7.04
N VAL A 604 -3.42 2.22 -7.24
CA VAL A 604 -2.70 0.96 -7.08
C VAL A 604 -1.60 0.86 -8.11
N ASP A 605 -1.90 1.13 -9.38
CA ASP A 605 -0.91 1.08 -10.46
C ASP A 605 0.20 2.12 -10.26
N GLN A 606 -0.17 3.36 -9.95
CA GLN A 606 0.77 4.43 -9.63
C GLN A 606 1.71 4.02 -8.51
N LEU A 607 1.18 3.59 -7.37
CA LEU A 607 1.96 3.23 -6.20
C LEU A 607 2.85 2.00 -6.46
N THR A 608 2.32 0.98 -7.14
CA THR A 608 3.08 -0.24 -7.48
C THR A 608 4.27 0.07 -8.37
N LYS A 609 4.02 0.75 -9.49
CA LYS A 609 5.07 1.13 -10.44
C LYS A 609 6.06 2.11 -9.82
N PHE A 610 5.58 3.06 -9.03
CA PHE A 610 6.44 4.02 -8.34
C PHE A 610 7.37 3.34 -7.34
N ASN A 611 6.84 2.47 -6.47
CA ASN A 611 7.62 1.74 -5.48
C ASN A 611 8.61 0.77 -6.16
N ARG A 612 8.19 0.11 -7.24
CA ARG A 612 9.07 -0.75 -8.05
C ARG A 612 10.21 0.06 -8.68
N ALA A 613 9.90 1.12 -9.42
CA ALA A 613 10.91 1.96 -10.06
C ALA A 613 11.89 2.53 -9.02
N LEU A 614 11.39 2.94 -7.85
CA LEU A 614 12.24 3.41 -6.76
C LEU A 614 13.19 2.30 -6.25
N ARG A 615 12.70 1.08 -6.09
CA ARG A 615 13.52 -0.08 -5.68
C ARG A 615 14.54 -0.48 -6.74
N ASP A 616 14.14 -0.53 -8.01
CA ASP A 616 15.00 -0.91 -9.14
C ASP A 616 16.19 0.05 -9.28
N PHE A 617 15.92 1.36 -9.22
CA PHE A 617 16.97 2.37 -9.36
C PHE A 617 17.80 2.60 -8.09
N SER A 618 17.23 2.40 -6.89
CA SER A 618 17.99 2.51 -5.63
C SER A 618 18.89 1.30 -5.39
N GLY A 619 18.43 0.08 -5.73
CA GLY A 619 19.25 -1.13 -5.67
C GLY A 619 20.46 -1.06 -6.62
N SER A 620 20.25 -0.50 -7.83
CA SER A 620 21.33 -0.23 -8.79
C SER A 620 22.33 0.82 -8.32
N ALA A 621 21.93 1.69 -7.37
CA ALA A 621 22.78 2.73 -6.79
C ALA A 621 23.54 2.27 -5.52
N GLY A 622 23.51 0.97 -5.18
CA GLY A 622 24.24 0.41 -4.03
C GLY A 622 23.63 0.74 -2.67
N VAL A 623 22.36 1.14 -2.64
CA VAL A 623 21.64 1.52 -1.41
C VAL A 623 21.25 0.28 -0.63
N ARG A 624 21.65 0.21 0.64
CA ARG A 624 21.16 -0.82 1.56
C ARG A 624 19.74 -0.45 2.01
N SER A 625 18.88 -1.44 2.08
CA SER A 625 17.57 -1.32 2.69
C SER A 625 17.67 -1.03 4.18
N SER A 626 16.58 -0.54 4.78
CA SER A 626 16.46 -0.30 6.21
C SER A 626 16.85 -1.53 7.03
N ALA A 627 17.31 -1.31 8.27
CA ALA A 627 17.73 -2.35 9.20
C ALA A 627 16.71 -3.51 9.27
N GLY A 628 17.02 -4.62 8.59
CA GLY A 628 16.19 -5.84 8.57
C GLY A 628 15.86 -6.42 7.19
N ALA A 629 16.06 -5.70 6.09
CA ALA A 629 15.82 -6.25 4.76
C ALA A 629 17.07 -6.95 4.18
N ALA A 630 16.85 -8.01 3.41
CA ALA A 630 17.90 -8.87 2.90
C ALA A 630 18.90 -8.10 2.02
N ALA A 631 20.18 -8.48 2.08
CA ALA A 631 21.23 -7.85 1.29
C ALA A 631 20.90 -7.94 -0.22
N GLY A 632 20.70 -6.79 -0.87
CA GLY A 632 20.37 -6.68 -2.30
C GLY A 632 18.98 -6.11 -2.62
N GLU A 633 18.12 -5.89 -1.62
CA GLU A 633 16.80 -5.31 -1.84
C GLU A 633 16.86 -3.76 -1.89
N GLY A 634 16.37 -3.15 -2.97
CA GLY A 634 16.33 -1.68 -3.11
C GLY A 634 15.42 -1.01 -2.06
N ARG A 635 15.66 0.28 -1.79
CA ARG A 635 14.86 1.08 -0.85
C ARG A 635 13.50 1.42 -1.48
N GLY A 636 12.42 1.06 -0.80
CA GLY A 636 11.04 1.38 -1.22
C GLY A 636 10.38 2.43 -0.33
N VAL A 637 9.09 2.63 -0.55
CA VAL A 637 8.21 3.45 0.29
C VAL A 637 8.02 2.79 1.66
N ASP A 638 8.05 3.57 2.75
CA ASP A 638 7.91 3.13 4.15
C ASP A 638 6.51 3.42 4.74
N GLY A 639 5.67 4.13 4.00
CA GLY A 639 4.30 4.45 4.39
C GLY A 639 3.72 5.57 3.55
N MET A 640 2.48 5.94 3.88
CA MET A 640 1.66 6.76 3.00
C MET A 640 0.95 7.87 3.76
N ILE A 641 0.63 8.94 3.04
CA ILE A 641 -0.35 9.95 3.43
C ILE A 641 -1.41 10.00 2.33
N LEU A 642 -2.67 9.81 2.71
CA LEU A 642 -3.79 9.92 1.77
C LEU A 642 -4.40 11.31 1.84
N THR A 643 -4.49 12.00 0.72
CA THR A 643 -4.97 13.38 0.64
C THR A 643 -6.35 13.45 0.01
N LYS A 644 -7.00 14.62 0.12
CA LYS A 644 -8.35 14.87 -0.39
C LYS A 644 -9.36 13.88 0.18
N PHE A 645 -9.13 13.42 1.41
CA PHE A 645 -10.00 12.43 2.06
C PHE A 645 -11.38 13.04 2.41
N ASP A 646 -11.46 14.36 2.49
CA ASP A 646 -12.68 15.17 2.60
C ASP A 646 -13.60 15.10 1.38
N THR A 647 -13.11 14.58 0.24
CA THR A 647 -13.86 14.59 -1.03
C THR A 647 -14.47 13.24 -1.42
N ILE A 648 -14.28 12.21 -0.58
CA ILE A 648 -14.66 10.82 -0.89
C ILE A 648 -15.83 10.29 -0.07
N ASP A 649 -16.41 11.07 0.84
CA ASP A 649 -17.51 10.66 1.72
C ASP A 649 -17.26 9.29 2.40
N ASP A 650 -18.02 8.26 2.02
CA ASP A 650 -17.94 6.87 2.48
C ASP A 650 -17.04 5.97 1.60
N LYS A 651 -16.53 6.48 0.48
CA LYS A 651 -15.73 5.73 -0.52
C LYS A 651 -14.25 5.62 -0.12
N VAL A 652 -14.02 5.06 1.06
CA VAL A 652 -12.69 4.94 1.69
C VAL A 652 -11.82 3.80 1.15
N GLY A 653 -12.28 3.07 0.13
CA GLY A 653 -11.64 1.87 -0.41
C GLY A 653 -10.27 2.06 -1.06
N ALA A 654 -9.89 3.28 -1.40
CA ALA A 654 -8.54 3.60 -1.84
C ALA A 654 -7.50 3.26 -0.75
N ALA A 655 -7.85 3.47 0.53
CA ALA A 655 -6.99 3.15 1.66
C ALA A 655 -6.68 1.65 1.72
N LEU A 656 -7.71 0.81 1.62
CA LEU A 656 -7.57 -0.64 1.56
C LEU A 656 -6.71 -1.08 0.38
N SER A 657 -6.96 -0.49 -0.79
CA SER A 657 -6.28 -0.87 -2.04
C SER A 657 -4.78 -0.58 -1.96
N MET A 658 -4.40 0.60 -1.45
CA MET A 658 -3.00 0.98 -1.31
C MET A 658 -2.25 0.18 -0.22
N THR A 659 -2.89 -0.08 0.94
CA THR A 659 -2.27 -0.89 2.00
C THR A 659 -2.14 -2.34 1.61
N TYR A 660 -3.13 -2.92 0.93
CA TYR A 660 -3.09 -4.32 0.48
C TYR A 660 -1.91 -4.58 -0.46
N VAL A 661 -1.67 -3.69 -1.42
CA VAL A 661 -0.61 -3.86 -2.42
C VAL A 661 0.78 -3.61 -1.85
N THR A 662 0.94 -2.58 -1.01
CA THR A 662 2.27 -2.21 -0.50
C THR A 662 2.66 -2.91 0.78
N GLY A 663 1.65 -3.29 1.59
CA GLY A 663 1.81 -3.68 3.00
C GLY A 663 2.37 -2.58 3.89
N GLN A 664 2.36 -1.32 3.43
CA GLN A 664 2.89 -0.18 4.17
C GLN A 664 1.77 0.55 4.92
N PRO A 665 2.07 1.17 6.08
CA PRO A 665 1.08 1.91 6.85
C PRO A 665 0.63 3.20 6.16
N ILE A 666 -0.59 3.65 6.48
CA ILE A 666 -1.03 5.03 6.28
C ILE A 666 -0.76 5.79 7.59
N TYR A 667 0.16 6.76 7.57
CA TYR A 667 0.49 7.56 8.76
C TYR A 667 -0.59 8.60 9.05
N PHE A 668 -1.04 9.30 8.00
CA PHE A 668 -2.03 10.37 8.12
C PHE A 668 -2.98 10.39 6.93
N VAL A 669 -4.15 11.00 7.14
CA VAL A 669 -5.05 11.41 6.08
C VAL A 669 -5.26 12.92 6.10
N GLY A 670 -5.18 13.57 4.94
CA GLY A 670 -5.43 14.99 4.76
C GLY A 670 -6.89 15.22 4.36
N THR A 671 -7.61 15.98 5.17
CA THR A 671 -9.07 16.18 5.11
C THR A 671 -9.46 17.63 4.80
N GLY A 672 -8.69 18.29 3.92
CA GLY A 672 -8.89 19.70 3.61
C GLY A 672 -7.60 20.42 3.26
N GLN A 673 -7.58 21.75 3.35
CA GLN A 673 -6.47 22.60 2.90
C GLN A 673 -5.72 23.30 4.05
N THR A 674 -6.33 23.44 5.22
CA THR A 674 -5.74 24.14 6.37
C THR A 674 -4.71 23.25 7.08
N TYR A 675 -3.91 23.82 8.00
CA TYR A 675 -2.90 23.03 8.73
C TYR A 675 -3.51 22.07 9.76
N SER A 676 -4.73 22.35 10.24
CA SER A 676 -5.50 21.47 11.11
C SER A 676 -6.12 20.28 10.36
N ASP A 677 -6.18 20.30 9.02
CA ASP A 677 -6.83 19.26 8.21
C ASP A 677 -5.92 18.04 7.98
N LEU A 678 -5.32 17.56 9.06
CA LEU A 678 -4.58 16.31 9.14
C LEU A 678 -5.28 15.43 10.16
N ARG A 679 -5.40 14.12 9.90
CA ARG A 679 -6.08 13.15 10.77
C ARG A 679 -5.32 11.84 10.86
N MET A 680 -5.50 11.11 11.95
CA MET A 680 -5.07 9.72 12.05
C MET A 680 -6.14 8.79 11.48
N LEU A 681 -5.70 7.76 10.77
CA LEU A 681 -6.57 6.72 10.23
C LEU A 681 -6.82 5.65 11.30
N ARG A 682 -8.06 5.55 11.81
CA ARG A 682 -8.45 4.42 12.65
C ARG A 682 -8.98 3.27 11.80
N VAL A 683 -8.33 2.11 11.91
CA VAL A 683 -8.70 0.89 11.18
C VAL A 683 -10.18 0.54 11.40
N GLY A 684 -10.66 0.58 12.65
CA GLY A 684 -12.06 0.26 12.96
C GLY A 684 -13.07 1.12 12.18
N HIS A 685 -12.87 2.44 12.12
CA HIS A 685 -13.78 3.33 11.38
C HIS A 685 -13.77 3.06 9.87
N ILE A 686 -12.60 2.78 9.30
CA ILE A 686 -12.48 2.47 7.87
C ILE A 686 -13.14 1.13 7.54
N VAL A 687 -12.93 0.11 8.37
CA VAL A 687 -13.58 -1.19 8.20
C VAL A 687 -15.09 -1.07 8.32
N GLN A 688 -15.57 -0.31 9.32
CA GLN A 688 -16.99 -0.03 9.46
C GLN A 688 -17.55 0.64 8.21
N ALA A 689 -16.92 1.70 7.72
CA ALA A 689 -17.35 2.39 6.49
C ALA A 689 -17.34 1.51 5.24
N LEU A 690 -16.36 0.61 5.12
CA LEU A 690 -16.26 -0.34 4.00
C LEU A 690 -17.30 -1.46 4.04
N LEU A 691 -17.89 -1.71 5.22
CA LEU A 691 -18.93 -2.71 5.42
C LEU A 691 -20.30 -2.09 5.67
N GLN A 692 -20.38 -0.77 5.78
CA GLN A 692 -21.61 -0.03 5.93
C GLN A 692 -22.30 0.00 4.57
N ASP A 693 -23.04 -1.07 4.29
CA ASP A 693 -24.41 -1.14 3.75
C ASP A 693 -24.91 -2.60 3.86
#